data_AF-A0A1G1FWL1-F1
#
_entry.id   AF-A0A1G1FWL1-F1
#
_cell.length_a   1.000
_cell.length_b   1.000
_cell.length_c   1.000
_cell.angle_alpha   90.00
_cell.angle_beta   90.00
_cell.angle_gamma   90.00
#
_symmetry.space_group_name_H-M   'P 1'
#
loop_
_entity.id
_entity.type
_entity.pdbx_description
1 polymer ?
#
loop_
_entity_poly.entity_id
_entity_poly.type
_entity_poly.pdbx_seq_one_letter_code
_entity_poly.pdbx_strand_id
1 'polypeptide(L)'
;MKRFVVFISLFALLTLSGAWLANAAAVSVKNSKHNLQYKAVPESGTGTIKASVDKDMGGTSEICVFCHTPHSGNTQAPLWNKTPSVGSYSTYTSDVLAGLGYWPAEDPKNGVPHAKTRICLSCHDGTIALGSLVNMPYGAATQIPMEGTTGGNMPTTSAGYIGVELQDDHPVAIQFDTGPDPELQSIPIGSKVKLYTATGKDYVECTSCHDPHDNQWGNFLVDSNQNSALCYECHSKGGFSGSVHDDNTINVAYAPPTEAPAAGGNPTNHGPNVGHVKCISCHFVHKAGITGLLTTSPPTASPNPGSGKYLLSFQEEKTCFNNTDRWGQQVVQACHGSSASAPKRNIESVETAALSGKRHWTQDAGTVGRHEATEARTAGWIHIDGDQNKWHVECADCHNPHTAGPSSHTANPPQPVWPGLPTLANTSPLFGAGGVNVSSAVPWGGGVGSYSYLEPTGVLTGVNPSVSYEFQICFKCHSDFAWNNGTVPTSPSFAPPAPMTDQATEFMNSASFHPVTKVTGRNVGTLVGNWNQPANKGAQTMYCSDCHNNSAAPPQGPHGSGENFILVAKFTDMYSARGGGDAQKQPNGDLCFVCHNQNTYSQTSNLLNGGTNFTATPGGLNLHAMHAYRVVNPTIGGLNPWPYRCVNCHARVPHGFNKLAMIVQTSTDAAPYVADGTPLGLGGGKISNFVINSQNYVIGNCTTANGCHVAGP
;
A
#
# COMPACT_ATOMS: atom_id res chain seq x y z
N MET A 1 -1.51 55.48 -57.17
CA MET A 1 -2.79 54.93 -56.66
C MET A 1 -2.96 53.41 -56.85
N LYS A 2 -1.88 52.60 -56.87
CA LYS A 2 -1.98 51.11 -56.91
C LYS A 2 -1.20 50.39 -55.79
N ARG A 3 -0.49 51.12 -54.94
CA ARG A 3 0.29 50.56 -53.80
C ARG A 3 -0.32 50.83 -52.41
N PHE A 4 -1.36 51.66 -52.33
CA PHE A 4 -2.06 51.98 -51.08
C PHE A 4 -3.27 51.07 -50.80
N VAL A 5 -3.76 50.35 -51.81
CA VAL A 5 -4.93 49.45 -51.67
C VAL A 5 -4.52 48.07 -51.14
N VAL A 6 -3.29 47.63 -51.38
CA VAL A 6 -2.81 46.29 -50.98
C VAL A 6 -2.52 46.19 -49.47
N PHE A 7 -2.12 47.29 -48.82
CA PHE A 7 -1.86 47.29 -47.37
C PHE A 7 -3.13 47.34 -46.52
N ILE A 8 -4.23 47.91 -47.02
CA ILE A 8 -5.52 47.92 -46.31
C ILE A 8 -6.20 46.54 -46.41
N SER A 9 -6.01 45.82 -47.51
CA SER A 9 -6.55 44.46 -47.67
C SER A 9 -5.83 43.41 -46.81
N LEU A 10 -4.52 43.51 -46.58
CA LEU A 10 -3.80 42.57 -45.69
C LEU A 10 -4.04 42.84 -44.19
N PHE A 11 -4.27 44.09 -43.78
CA PHE A 11 -4.60 44.41 -42.39
C PHE A 11 -6.06 44.07 -42.04
N ALA A 12 -6.98 44.15 -43.00
CA ALA A 12 -8.36 43.69 -42.83
C ALA A 12 -8.47 42.16 -42.82
N LEU A 13 -7.60 41.43 -43.54
CA LEU A 13 -7.57 39.96 -43.49
C LEU A 13 -6.87 39.38 -42.25
N LEU A 14 -6.00 40.14 -41.58
CA LEU A 14 -5.43 39.73 -40.28
C LEU A 14 -6.30 40.09 -39.07
N THR A 15 -7.28 41.00 -39.20
CA THR A 15 -8.24 41.32 -38.13
C THR A 15 -9.57 40.58 -38.25
N LEU A 16 -9.85 39.94 -39.39
CA LEU A 16 -11.02 39.08 -39.60
C LEU A 16 -10.75 37.58 -39.36
N SER A 17 -9.51 37.16 -39.15
CA SER A 17 -9.16 35.83 -38.63
C SER A 17 -9.04 35.78 -37.09
N GLY A 18 -9.19 36.93 -36.42
CA GLY A 18 -9.07 37.06 -34.95
C GLY A 18 -10.39 37.03 -34.17
N ALA A 19 -11.52 36.78 -34.83
CA ALA A 19 -12.86 36.84 -34.21
C ALA A 19 -13.69 35.54 -34.37
N TRP A 20 -13.05 34.42 -34.66
CA TRP A 20 -13.66 33.07 -34.64
C TRP A 20 -13.12 32.17 -33.51
N LEU A 21 -12.67 32.78 -32.40
CA LEU A 21 -12.35 32.09 -31.15
C LEU A 21 -13.02 32.80 -29.96
N ALA A 22 -14.32 33.00 -30.05
CA ALA A 22 -15.14 33.41 -28.91
C ALA A 22 -16.57 32.95 -29.16
N ASN A 23 -16.79 31.64 -28.98
CA ASN A 23 -18.06 31.01 -28.57
C ASN A 23 -17.87 29.49 -28.60
N ALA A 24 -16.90 28.97 -27.84
CA ALA A 24 -17.18 27.73 -27.15
C ALA A 24 -18.21 28.12 -26.10
N ALA A 25 -19.50 28.01 -26.43
CA ALA A 25 -20.56 28.24 -25.46
C ALA A 25 -20.20 27.41 -24.22
N ALA A 26 -20.06 28.06 -23.06
CA ALA A 26 -19.99 27.36 -21.78
C ALA A 26 -21.04 26.26 -21.83
N VAL A 27 -20.62 25.01 -21.66
CA VAL A 27 -21.50 23.88 -21.90
C VAL A 27 -22.55 23.92 -20.81
N SER A 28 -23.69 24.55 -21.12
CA SER A 28 -24.72 24.88 -20.14
C SER A 28 -25.53 23.66 -19.73
N VAL A 29 -26.37 23.80 -18.70
CA VAL A 29 -27.38 22.81 -18.26
C VAL A 29 -28.12 22.15 -19.43
N LYS A 30 -28.38 22.90 -20.51
CA LYS A 30 -29.06 22.42 -21.72
C LYS A 30 -28.45 21.15 -22.34
N ASN A 31 -27.13 21.02 -22.29
CA ASN A 31 -26.40 19.91 -22.90
C ASN A 31 -25.96 18.86 -21.87
N SER A 32 -26.49 18.91 -20.64
CA SER A 32 -26.14 17.96 -19.58
C SER A 32 -27.27 16.96 -19.32
N LYS A 33 -27.01 15.98 -18.45
CA LYS A 33 -28.02 15.03 -17.95
C LYS A 33 -29.10 15.71 -17.07
N HIS A 34 -28.88 16.97 -16.66
CA HIS A 34 -29.83 17.74 -15.85
C HIS A 34 -30.84 18.52 -16.69
N ASN A 35 -30.77 18.42 -18.02
CA ASN A 35 -31.87 18.82 -18.87
C ASN A 35 -32.99 17.77 -18.81
N LEU A 36 -33.89 17.95 -17.85
CA LEU A 36 -35.00 17.06 -17.53
C LEU A 36 -36.28 17.39 -18.33
N GLN A 37 -36.21 18.34 -19.27
CA GLN A 37 -37.36 18.78 -20.06
C GLN A 37 -37.94 17.65 -20.93
N TYR A 38 -39.09 17.90 -21.55
CA TYR A 38 -39.77 16.94 -22.41
C TYR A 38 -38.83 16.32 -23.47
N LYS A 39 -38.84 14.99 -23.54
CA LYS A 39 -37.90 14.20 -24.35
C LYS A 39 -37.89 14.51 -25.84
N ALA A 40 -39.05 14.87 -26.42
CA ALA A 40 -39.20 15.02 -27.86
C ALA A 40 -38.83 16.43 -28.37
N VAL A 41 -38.30 17.29 -27.50
CA VAL A 41 -37.76 18.60 -27.88
C VAL A 41 -36.36 18.41 -28.47
N PRO A 42 -35.99 19.05 -29.61
CA PRO A 42 -34.72 18.83 -30.30
C PRO A 42 -33.46 19.00 -29.42
N GLU A 43 -33.56 19.77 -28.35
CA GLU A 43 -32.46 20.08 -27.43
C GLU A 43 -32.61 19.42 -26.05
N SER A 44 -33.27 18.27 -25.95
CA SER A 44 -33.62 17.65 -24.66
C SER A 44 -32.45 17.10 -23.82
N GLY A 45 -31.20 17.42 -24.12
CA GLY A 45 -30.01 16.95 -23.39
C GLY A 45 -29.77 15.44 -23.48
N THR A 46 -28.73 14.96 -22.78
CA THR A 46 -28.18 13.61 -22.93
C THR A 46 -28.68 12.58 -21.90
N GLY A 47 -29.44 13.03 -20.89
CA GLY A 47 -29.98 12.17 -19.84
C GLY A 47 -31.08 11.23 -20.33
N THR A 48 -31.30 10.12 -19.66
CA THR A 48 -32.44 9.20 -19.90
C THR A 48 -33.65 9.53 -19.02
N ILE A 49 -33.43 10.27 -17.93
CA ILE A 49 -34.48 10.76 -17.04
C ILE A 49 -35.00 12.08 -17.62
N LYS A 50 -36.28 12.14 -17.98
CA LYS A 50 -36.90 13.32 -18.61
C LYS A 50 -38.39 13.41 -18.30
N ALA A 51 -39.01 14.56 -18.54
CA ALA A 51 -40.45 14.66 -18.63
C ALA A 51 -40.97 13.80 -19.79
N SER A 52 -41.96 12.95 -19.53
CA SER A 52 -42.43 11.94 -20.47
C SER A 52 -43.47 12.48 -21.47
N VAL A 53 -44.08 13.62 -21.18
CA VAL A 53 -45.11 14.31 -21.98
C VAL A 53 -44.83 15.81 -22.06
N ASP A 54 -45.43 16.50 -23.03
CA ASP A 54 -45.29 17.95 -23.21
C ASP A 54 -46.11 18.76 -22.19
N LYS A 55 -45.97 20.09 -22.23
CA LYS A 55 -46.70 21.01 -21.34
C LYS A 55 -48.23 20.92 -21.46
N ASP A 56 -48.75 20.54 -22.62
CA ASP A 56 -50.20 20.50 -22.88
C ASP A 56 -50.82 19.18 -22.36
N MET A 57 -49.98 18.20 -22.05
CA MET A 57 -50.33 16.91 -21.46
C MET A 57 -49.90 16.76 -19.99
N GLY A 58 -49.53 17.85 -19.32
CA GLY A 58 -49.14 17.83 -17.90
C GLY A 58 -47.65 17.74 -17.60
N GLY A 59 -46.79 17.80 -18.62
CA GLY A 59 -45.34 17.83 -18.49
C GLY A 59 -44.74 19.24 -18.59
N THR A 60 -43.50 19.35 -19.07
CA THR A 60 -42.84 20.66 -19.27
C THR A 60 -41.77 20.62 -20.34
N SER A 61 -41.55 21.74 -21.03
CA SER A 61 -40.38 21.96 -21.90
C SER A 61 -39.41 23.00 -21.32
N GLU A 62 -39.58 23.35 -20.05
CA GLU A 62 -38.71 24.29 -19.35
C GLU A 62 -37.58 23.54 -18.63
N ILE A 63 -36.34 23.97 -18.86
CA ILE A 63 -35.14 23.31 -18.31
C ILE A 63 -34.99 23.64 -16.81
N CYS A 64 -35.13 24.92 -16.47
CA CYS A 64 -34.83 25.40 -15.13
C CYS A 64 -35.89 25.04 -14.09
N VAL A 65 -37.11 24.68 -14.50
CA VAL A 65 -38.25 24.50 -13.58
C VAL A 65 -38.04 23.38 -12.56
N PHE A 66 -37.17 22.41 -12.86
CA PHE A 66 -36.81 21.33 -11.95
C PHE A 66 -35.91 21.78 -10.78
N CYS A 67 -35.33 22.97 -10.88
CA CYS A 67 -34.41 23.56 -9.91
C CYS A 67 -34.92 24.89 -9.38
N HIS A 68 -35.36 25.79 -10.26
CA HIS A 68 -35.75 27.16 -9.94
C HIS A 68 -37.15 27.48 -10.44
N THR A 69 -37.82 28.41 -9.77
CA THR A 69 -39.11 28.95 -10.18
C THR A 69 -39.06 30.47 -10.19
N PRO A 70 -39.84 31.20 -11.02
CA PRO A 70 -39.83 32.66 -10.98
C PRO A 70 -40.37 33.28 -9.68
N HIS A 71 -41.21 32.56 -8.94
CA HIS A 71 -41.82 33.00 -7.68
C HIS A 71 -42.29 31.80 -6.85
N SER A 72 -42.62 32.04 -5.58
CA SER A 72 -43.16 31.00 -4.67
C SER A 72 -42.23 29.81 -4.46
N GLY A 73 -40.92 29.99 -4.66
CA GLY A 73 -39.91 28.98 -4.38
C GLY A 73 -39.55 28.88 -2.90
N ASN A 74 -38.89 27.79 -2.54
CA ASN A 74 -38.23 27.61 -1.26
C ASN A 74 -37.00 28.53 -1.14
N THR A 75 -36.62 28.87 0.09
CA THR A 75 -35.51 29.76 0.45
C THR A 75 -34.13 29.09 0.54
N GLN A 76 -34.03 27.78 0.33
CA GLN A 76 -32.73 27.06 0.39
C GLN A 76 -31.73 27.45 -0.69
N ALA A 77 -32.23 27.87 -1.85
CA ALA A 77 -31.46 28.52 -2.91
C ALA A 77 -32.36 29.59 -3.56
N PRO A 78 -31.82 30.51 -4.38
CA PRO A 78 -32.63 31.54 -5.03
C PRO A 78 -33.80 30.93 -5.78
N LEU A 79 -35.01 31.14 -5.25
CA LEU A 79 -36.26 30.62 -5.79
C LEU A 79 -36.23 29.11 -6.11
N TRP A 80 -35.74 28.30 -5.16
CA TRP A 80 -35.61 26.85 -5.32
C TRP A 80 -36.97 26.17 -5.47
N ASN A 81 -37.15 25.34 -6.50
CA ASN A 81 -38.46 24.78 -6.85
C ASN A 81 -38.71 23.37 -6.30
N LYS A 82 -37.92 22.92 -5.33
CA LYS A 82 -38.06 21.61 -4.70
C LYS A 82 -38.24 21.74 -3.19
N THR A 83 -38.96 20.78 -2.61
CA THR A 83 -38.96 20.59 -1.17
C THR A 83 -37.66 19.90 -0.76
N PRO A 84 -36.96 20.33 0.30
CA PRO A 84 -35.82 19.61 0.83
C PRO A 84 -36.18 18.22 1.32
N SER A 85 -35.19 17.34 1.28
CA SER A 85 -35.26 16.11 2.04
C SER A 85 -35.31 16.41 3.54
N VAL A 86 -36.13 15.62 4.26
CA VAL A 86 -36.31 15.71 5.72
C VAL A 86 -35.69 14.52 6.46
N GLY A 87 -35.17 13.55 5.70
CA GLY A 87 -34.44 12.39 6.22
C GLY A 87 -33.10 12.79 6.82
N SER A 88 -32.62 12.02 7.79
CA SER A 88 -31.24 12.13 8.29
C SER A 88 -30.31 11.32 7.41
N TYR A 89 -29.08 11.79 7.28
CA TYR A 89 -28.03 11.10 6.52
C TYR A 89 -27.03 10.45 7.47
N SER A 90 -26.54 9.27 7.11
CA SER A 90 -25.44 8.63 7.81
C SER A 90 -24.14 9.28 7.35
N THR A 91 -23.47 10.02 8.24
CA THR A 91 -22.28 10.83 7.92
C THR A 91 -20.96 10.12 8.20
N TYR A 92 -19.89 10.69 7.67
CA TYR A 92 -18.55 10.13 7.57
C TYR A 92 -17.91 9.81 8.93
N THR A 93 -17.21 8.67 9.00
CA THR A 93 -16.37 8.27 10.12
C THR A 93 -15.08 7.66 9.57
N SER A 94 -13.91 8.15 9.97
CA SER A 94 -12.64 7.46 9.67
C SER A 94 -11.70 7.53 10.86
N ASP A 95 -10.81 6.55 10.93
CA ASP A 95 -9.75 6.46 11.92
C ASP A 95 -8.71 7.59 11.74
N VAL A 96 -8.46 8.01 10.50
CA VAL A 96 -7.60 9.17 10.18
C VAL A 96 -8.23 10.47 10.70
N LEU A 97 -9.50 10.74 10.41
CA LEU A 97 -10.18 11.95 10.90
C LEU A 97 -10.21 11.98 12.43
N ALA A 98 -10.47 10.83 13.06
CA ALA A 98 -10.41 10.70 14.50
C ALA A 98 -8.98 10.94 15.04
N GLY A 99 -7.97 10.36 14.41
CA GLY A 99 -6.55 10.53 14.76
C GLY A 99 -6.04 11.96 14.62
N LEU A 100 -6.53 12.70 13.62
CA LEU A 100 -6.27 14.12 13.44
C LEU A 100 -7.03 14.99 14.46
N GLY A 101 -7.98 14.42 15.22
CA GLY A 101 -8.88 15.21 16.06
C GLY A 101 -9.80 16.12 15.24
N TYR A 102 -10.09 15.73 14.00
CA TYR A 102 -10.90 16.51 13.06
C TYR A 102 -12.36 16.54 13.51
N TRP A 103 -13.06 17.64 13.23
CA TRP A 103 -14.48 17.75 13.57
C TRP A 103 -15.32 16.77 12.75
N PRO A 104 -16.25 16.02 13.37
CA PRO A 104 -17.10 15.11 12.63
C PRO A 104 -17.97 15.90 11.64
N ALA A 105 -18.24 15.30 10.48
CA ALA A 105 -19.15 15.89 9.53
C ALA A 105 -20.58 15.98 10.10
N GLU A 106 -21.24 17.07 9.77
CA GLU A 106 -22.59 17.38 10.24
C GLU A 106 -23.64 16.72 9.34
N ASP A 107 -24.78 16.31 9.90
CA ASP A 107 -25.91 15.81 9.11
C ASP A 107 -26.45 16.95 8.22
N PRO A 108 -26.43 16.83 6.87
CA PRO A 108 -26.93 17.86 5.98
C PRO A 108 -28.35 18.33 6.30
N LYS A 109 -29.18 17.48 6.93
CA LYS A 109 -30.53 17.83 7.41
C LYS A 109 -30.55 19.05 8.33
N ASN A 110 -29.55 19.26 9.17
CA ASN A 110 -29.58 20.11 10.36
C ASN A 110 -29.58 21.64 10.11
N GLY A 111 -29.84 22.11 8.89
CA GLY A 111 -30.27 23.50 8.67
C GLY A 111 -29.47 24.28 7.64
N VAL A 112 -29.54 25.62 7.75
CA VAL A 112 -29.03 26.60 6.77
C VAL A 112 -27.55 26.44 6.38
N PRO A 113 -26.62 26.02 7.27
CA PRO A 113 -25.21 25.84 6.89
C PRO A 113 -25.02 24.94 5.65
N HIS A 114 -25.83 23.88 5.54
CA HIS A 114 -25.66 22.84 4.53
C HIS A 114 -26.75 22.86 3.44
N ALA A 115 -27.36 24.03 3.21
CA ALA A 115 -28.35 24.19 2.16
C ALA A 115 -27.79 23.83 0.76
N LYS A 116 -26.48 24.02 0.55
CA LYS A 116 -25.79 23.74 -0.72
C LYS A 116 -25.71 22.25 -1.04
N THR A 117 -25.53 21.40 -0.03
CA THR A 117 -25.63 19.95 -0.18
C THR A 117 -27.09 19.49 -0.27
N ARG A 118 -27.98 20.00 0.58
CA ARG A 118 -29.40 19.56 0.62
C ARG A 118 -30.16 19.76 -0.68
N ILE A 119 -29.90 20.84 -1.42
CA ILE A 119 -30.57 21.07 -2.71
C ILE A 119 -30.23 19.97 -3.73
N CYS A 120 -28.98 19.49 -3.75
CA CYS A 120 -28.58 18.36 -4.60
C CYS A 120 -29.25 17.06 -4.12
N LEU A 121 -29.20 16.81 -2.82
CA LEU A 121 -29.79 15.61 -2.23
C LEU A 121 -31.31 15.54 -2.40
N SER A 122 -32.03 16.65 -2.58
CA SER A 122 -33.46 16.66 -2.91
C SER A 122 -33.85 15.91 -4.20
N CYS A 123 -32.86 15.51 -5.01
CA CYS A 123 -33.05 14.62 -6.16
C CYS A 123 -32.17 13.38 -6.06
N HIS A 124 -30.92 13.56 -5.62
CA HIS A 124 -29.88 12.53 -5.64
C HIS A 124 -29.95 11.54 -4.47
N ASP A 125 -30.67 11.86 -3.39
CA ASP A 125 -30.92 10.90 -2.30
C ASP A 125 -32.00 9.86 -2.65
N GLY A 126 -32.72 10.07 -3.75
CA GLY A 126 -33.76 9.17 -4.25
C GLY A 126 -35.01 9.08 -3.35
N THR A 127 -35.18 9.97 -2.39
CA THR A 127 -36.34 9.99 -1.48
C THR A 127 -37.50 10.83 -2.02
N ILE A 128 -37.21 11.79 -2.90
CA ILE A 128 -38.18 12.73 -3.47
C ILE A 128 -38.39 12.46 -4.96
N ALA A 129 -39.64 12.47 -5.40
CA ALA A 129 -39.99 12.32 -6.80
C ALA A 129 -39.43 13.48 -7.64
N LEU A 130 -38.77 13.16 -8.75
CA LEU A 130 -38.07 14.13 -9.59
C LEU A 130 -39.01 15.17 -10.22
N GLY A 131 -40.25 14.77 -10.53
CA GLY A 131 -41.28 15.66 -11.05
C GLY A 131 -42.09 16.43 -9.99
N SER A 132 -41.82 16.23 -8.70
CA SER A 132 -42.50 16.94 -7.62
C SER A 132 -41.82 18.29 -7.39
N LEU A 133 -42.58 19.38 -7.54
CA LEU A 133 -42.10 20.75 -7.47
C LEU A 133 -42.95 21.59 -6.53
N VAL A 134 -42.36 22.64 -5.95
CA VAL A 134 -43.05 23.58 -5.04
C VAL A 134 -44.02 24.47 -5.82
N ASN A 135 -43.61 24.91 -7.01
CA ASN A 135 -44.41 25.72 -7.93
C ASN A 135 -44.41 25.04 -9.31
N MET A 136 -45.58 24.54 -9.71
CA MET A 136 -45.75 23.77 -10.93
C MET A 136 -45.81 24.67 -12.18
N PRO A 137 -45.17 24.28 -13.30
CA PRO A 137 -45.31 25.00 -14.56
C PRO A 137 -46.72 24.89 -15.13
N TYR A 138 -47.06 25.81 -16.04
CA TYR A 138 -48.36 25.82 -16.72
C TYR A 138 -48.66 24.49 -17.41
N GLY A 139 -49.87 23.98 -17.19
CA GLY A 139 -50.35 22.72 -17.76
C GLY A 139 -50.11 21.48 -16.88
N ALA A 140 -49.20 21.55 -15.91
CA ALA A 140 -48.94 20.46 -14.97
C ALA A 140 -49.82 20.56 -13.71
N ALA A 141 -50.41 19.44 -13.27
CA ALA A 141 -51.38 19.42 -12.17
C ALA A 141 -50.72 19.30 -10.79
N THR A 142 -50.30 18.09 -10.39
CA THR A 142 -49.73 17.81 -9.06
C THR A 142 -48.29 17.33 -9.11
N GLN A 143 -47.86 16.76 -10.24
CA GLN A 143 -46.50 16.31 -10.47
C GLN A 143 -46.23 16.24 -11.97
N ILE A 144 -45.00 16.53 -12.40
CA ILE A 144 -44.56 16.32 -13.77
C ILE A 144 -44.41 14.81 -14.01
N PRO A 145 -45.07 14.22 -15.02
CA PRO A 145 -44.83 12.84 -15.39
C PRO A 145 -43.40 12.65 -15.90
N MET A 146 -42.64 11.76 -15.26
CA MET A 146 -41.24 11.49 -15.58
C MET A 146 -41.08 10.09 -16.20
N GLU A 147 -40.14 9.94 -17.12
CA GLU A 147 -39.63 8.65 -17.59
C GLU A 147 -38.21 8.41 -17.09
N GLY A 148 -37.75 7.15 -17.13
CA GLY A 148 -36.43 6.76 -16.63
C GLY A 148 -36.33 6.78 -15.10
N THR A 149 -37.44 6.86 -14.39
CA THR A 149 -37.53 6.90 -12.92
C THR A 149 -38.11 5.61 -12.34
N THR A 150 -37.80 5.31 -11.08
CA THR A 150 -38.45 4.23 -10.32
C THR A 150 -39.46 4.85 -9.34
N GLY A 151 -40.77 4.71 -9.61
CA GLY A 151 -41.80 5.31 -8.77
C GLY A 151 -41.79 6.85 -8.75
N GLY A 152 -41.21 7.48 -9.78
CA GLY A 152 -41.00 8.93 -9.85
C GLY A 152 -39.67 9.41 -9.25
N ASN A 153 -38.96 8.56 -8.49
CA ASN A 153 -37.69 8.88 -7.86
C ASN A 153 -36.51 8.52 -8.77
N MET A 154 -35.33 9.08 -8.47
CA MET A 154 -34.09 8.67 -9.13
C MET A 154 -33.88 7.16 -8.93
N PRO A 155 -33.70 6.37 -10.00
CA PRO A 155 -33.41 4.94 -9.84
C PRO A 155 -32.13 4.74 -9.06
N THR A 156 -32.10 3.74 -8.17
CA THR A 156 -30.87 3.35 -7.48
C THR A 156 -29.77 2.97 -8.46
N THR A 157 -30.11 2.46 -9.65
CA THR A 157 -29.17 2.12 -10.72
C THR A 157 -28.58 3.31 -11.47
N SER A 158 -29.02 4.54 -11.17
CA SER A 158 -28.51 5.74 -11.81
C SER A 158 -27.10 6.08 -11.32
N ALA A 159 -26.23 6.48 -12.27
CA ALA A 159 -24.89 7.00 -11.99
C ALA A 159 -24.85 8.16 -10.98
N GLY A 160 -25.93 8.94 -10.91
CA GLY A 160 -26.05 10.07 -10.00
C GLY A 160 -26.71 9.73 -8.66
N TYR A 161 -27.13 8.48 -8.41
CA TYR A 161 -27.79 8.13 -7.16
C TYR A 161 -26.78 8.13 -6.01
N ILE A 162 -27.02 8.99 -5.00
CA ILE A 162 -26.23 9.11 -3.77
C ILE A 162 -26.93 8.43 -2.60
N GLY A 163 -28.26 8.49 -2.52
CA GLY A 163 -28.98 7.93 -1.38
C GLY A 163 -28.75 8.71 -0.08
N VAL A 164 -29.06 8.07 1.06
CA VAL A 164 -28.99 8.66 2.40
C VAL A 164 -27.77 8.22 3.22
N GLU A 165 -27.01 7.26 2.70
CA GLU A 165 -25.75 6.79 3.28
C GLU A 165 -24.62 7.55 2.60
N LEU A 166 -23.99 8.49 3.32
CA LEU A 166 -22.89 9.32 2.79
C LEU A 166 -21.51 8.80 3.21
N GLN A 167 -21.45 7.74 4.01
CA GLN A 167 -20.21 7.21 4.59
C GLN A 167 -19.18 6.71 3.55
N ASP A 168 -19.62 6.49 2.30
CA ASP A 168 -18.84 6.05 1.16
C ASP A 168 -18.60 7.16 0.12
N ASP A 169 -18.96 8.40 0.45
CA ASP A 169 -18.79 9.57 -0.41
C ASP A 169 -17.66 10.48 0.09
N HIS A 170 -17.22 11.43 -0.72
CA HIS A 170 -16.31 12.47 -0.26
C HIS A 170 -17.05 13.37 0.73
N PRO A 171 -16.43 13.69 1.89
CA PRO A 171 -17.04 14.55 2.90
C PRO A 171 -17.67 15.83 2.35
N VAL A 172 -18.97 16.00 2.62
CA VAL A 172 -19.73 17.26 2.52
C VAL A 172 -20.38 17.56 3.87
N ALA A 173 -20.82 18.80 4.08
CA ALA A 173 -21.23 19.28 5.42
C ALA A 173 -20.13 19.05 6.48
N ILE A 174 -18.87 19.07 6.03
CA ILE A 174 -17.68 18.92 6.86
C ILE A 174 -16.97 20.27 6.91
N GLN A 175 -16.47 20.63 8.09
CA GLN A 175 -15.64 21.81 8.24
C GLN A 175 -14.36 21.63 7.41
N PHE A 176 -13.91 22.68 6.71
CA PHE A 176 -12.60 22.75 6.09
C PHE A 176 -11.63 23.41 7.05
N ASP A 177 -10.65 22.65 7.56
CA ASP A 177 -9.69 23.13 8.56
C ASP A 177 -8.28 22.60 8.24
N THR A 178 -7.39 23.50 7.82
CA THR A 178 -6.00 23.17 7.50
C THR A 178 -5.11 23.06 8.74
N GLY A 179 -5.65 23.30 9.95
CA GLY A 179 -4.88 23.23 11.18
C GLY A 179 -4.55 21.79 11.60
N PRO A 180 -5.56 20.91 11.75
CA PRO A 180 -5.34 19.53 12.17
C PRO A 180 -4.76 18.63 11.06
N ASP A 181 -5.19 18.80 9.81
CA ASP A 181 -4.81 17.92 8.70
C ASP A 181 -3.54 18.43 7.98
N PRO A 182 -2.42 17.67 8.02
CA PRO A 182 -1.16 18.07 7.38
C PRO A 182 -1.20 18.04 5.84
N GLU A 183 -2.21 17.41 5.25
CA GLU A 183 -2.38 17.28 3.80
C GLU A 183 -3.49 18.17 3.24
N LEU A 184 -4.16 18.98 4.06
CA LEU A 184 -5.03 20.06 3.60
C LEU A 184 -4.24 21.35 3.43
N GLN A 185 -4.44 22.02 2.30
CA GLN A 185 -3.83 23.31 2.00
C GLN A 185 -4.86 24.42 1.87
N SER A 186 -4.42 25.66 2.00
CA SER A 186 -5.28 26.82 1.73
C SER A 186 -5.74 26.80 0.27
N ILE A 187 -7.02 27.12 0.03
CA ILE A 187 -7.55 27.19 -1.33
C ILE A 187 -6.77 28.23 -2.15
N PRO A 188 -6.20 27.85 -3.31
CA PRO A 188 -5.44 28.77 -4.15
C PRO A 188 -6.23 30.01 -4.59
N ILE A 189 -5.54 31.16 -4.68
CA ILE A 189 -6.14 32.39 -5.20
C ILE A 189 -6.56 32.16 -6.65
N GLY A 190 -7.83 32.42 -6.95
CA GLY A 190 -8.39 32.23 -8.29
C GLY A 190 -8.99 30.85 -8.53
N SER A 191 -8.95 29.96 -7.52
CA SER A 191 -9.69 28.69 -7.55
C SER A 191 -11.17 28.92 -7.80
N LYS A 192 -11.78 28.00 -8.55
CA LYS A 192 -13.25 27.93 -8.67
C LYS A 192 -13.89 27.09 -7.56
N VAL A 193 -13.09 26.36 -6.78
CA VAL A 193 -13.56 25.70 -5.56
C VAL A 193 -13.96 26.76 -4.55
N LYS A 194 -15.13 26.57 -3.94
CA LYS A 194 -15.70 27.51 -2.97
C LYS A 194 -15.96 26.79 -1.66
N LEU A 195 -15.51 27.40 -0.57
CA LEU A 195 -15.93 27.03 0.77
C LEU A 195 -17.12 27.89 1.18
N TYR A 196 -17.97 27.35 2.03
CA TYR A 196 -19.18 28.02 2.48
C TYR A 196 -19.07 28.35 3.96
N THR A 197 -18.97 29.64 4.27
CA THR A 197 -18.88 30.09 5.66
C THR A 197 -20.24 30.04 6.33
N ALA A 198 -20.34 29.29 7.42
CA ALA A 198 -21.47 29.29 8.33
C ALA A 198 -20.95 29.30 9.77
N THR A 199 -21.61 30.06 10.66
CA THR A 199 -21.26 30.12 12.10
C THR A 199 -19.77 30.39 12.40
N GLY A 200 -19.06 31.09 11.49
CA GLY A 200 -17.64 31.41 11.63
C GLY A 200 -16.68 30.29 11.20
N LYS A 201 -17.19 29.23 10.58
CA LYS A 201 -16.44 28.09 10.04
C LYS A 201 -16.69 27.96 8.55
N ASP A 202 -15.68 27.51 7.81
CA ASP A 202 -15.79 27.21 6.39
C ASP A 202 -16.13 25.73 6.19
N TYR A 203 -17.06 25.43 5.27
CA TYR A 203 -17.53 24.08 5.00
C TYR A 203 -17.33 23.68 3.55
N VAL A 204 -17.02 22.40 3.35
CA VAL A 204 -17.08 21.73 2.05
C VAL A 204 -18.52 21.27 1.82
N GLU A 205 -19.06 21.61 0.65
CA GLU A 205 -20.42 21.27 0.23
C GLU A 205 -20.40 20.67 -1.18
N CYS A 206 -21.50 20.09 -1.67
CA CYS A 206 -21.57 19.59 -3.05
C CYS A 206 -21.14 20.64 -4.08
N THR A 207 -21.52 21.90 -3.87
CA THR A 207 -21.18 23.00 -4.78
C THR A 207 -19.77 23.58 -4.59
N SER A 208 -18.97 23.02 -3.67
CA SER A 208 -17.52 23.27 -3.61
C SER A 208 -16.82 22.64 -4.82
N CYS A 209 -17.30 21.48 -5.27
CA CYS A 209 -16.77 20.75 -6.43
C CYS A 209 -17.62 20.90 -7.69
N HIS A 210 -18.91 21.23 -7.54
CA HIS A 210 -19.86 21.30 -8.64
C HIS A 210 -20.45 22.70 -8.86
N ASP A 211 -20.40 23.23 -10.09
CA ASP A 211 -21.22 24.36 -10.52
C ASP A 211 -22.36 23.87 -11.42
N PRO A 212 -23.60 23.76 -10.90
CA PRO A 212 -24.73 23.22 -11.66
C PRO A 212 -25.09 24.06 -12.89
N HIS A 213 -24.48 25.22 -13.10
CA HIS A 213 -24.72 26.07 -14.28
C HIS A 213 -23.65 25.92 -15.37
N ASP A 214 -22.50 25.33 -15.05
CA ASP A 214 -21.35 25.21 -15.95
C ASP A 214 -20.88 23.74 -16.03
N ASN A 215 -21.19 23.09 -17.15
CA ASN A 215 -20.79 21.71 -17.43
C ASN A 215 -19.54 21.62 -18.30
N GLN A 216 -18.72 22.67 -18.38
CA GLN A 216 -17.48 22.69 -19.17
C GLN A 216 -16.62 21.44 -18.94
N TRP A 217 -16.51 21.01 -17.67
CA TRP A 217 -15.69 19.87 -17.27
C TRP A 217 -16.44 18.54 -17.15
N GLY A 218 -17.72 18.49 -17.56
CA GLY A 218 -18.58 17.33 -17.34
C GLY A 218 -18.91 17.13 -15.86
N ASN A 219 -20.02 16.45 -15.57
CA ASN A 219 -20.56 16.30 -14.21
C ASN A 219 -20.63 17.60 -13.41
N PHE A 220 -20.72 18.75 -14.07
CA PHE A 220 -20.67 20.08 -13.47
C PHE A 220 -19.41 20.38 -12.64
N LEU A 221 -18.30 19.69 -12.86
CA LEU A 221 -17.09 19.96 -12.08
C LEU A 221 -16.61 21.42 -12.26
N VAL A 222 -16.17 22.05 -11.18
CA VAL A 222 -15.64 23.42 -11.21
C VAL A 222 -14.25 23.51 -11.84
N ASP A 223 -13.52 22.39 -11.86
CA ASP A 223 -12.22 22.27 -12.52
C ASP A 223 -12.05 20.87 -13.14
N SER A 224 -11.01 20.70 -13.97
CA SER A 224 -10.66 19.42 -14.58
C SER A 224 -10.18 18.40 -13.56
N ASN A 225 -10.47 17.13 -13.81
CA ASN A 225 -9.86 16.01 -13.08
C ASN A 225 -8.52 15.57 -13.69
N GLN A 226 -8.09 16.19 -14.79
CA GLN A 226 -6.86 15.82 -15.46
C GLN A 226 -5.68 16.23 -14.57
N ASN A 227 -4.76 15.30 -14.36
CA ASN A 227 -3.70 15.38 -13.37
C ASN A 227 -4.21 15.65 -11.95
N SER A 228 -5.46 15.26 -11.63
CA SER A 228 -6.12 15.54 -10.35
C SER A 228 -6.16 17.05 -9.99
N ALA A 229 -6.25 17.95 -10.98
CA ALA A 229 -6.24 19.40 -10.75
C ALA A 229 -7.28 19.85 -9.70
N LEU A 230 -8.53 19.39 -9.82
CA LEU A 230 -9.57 19.66 -8.82
C LEU A 230 -9.20 19.20 -7.40
N CYS A 231 -8.54 18.05 -7.25
CA CYS A 231 -8.15 17.53 -5.94
C CYS A 231 -7.04 18.39 -5.30
N TYR A 232 -6.10 18.86 -6.12
CA TYR A 232 -5.01 19.72 -5.70
C TYR A 232 -5.46 21.13 -5.31
N GLU A 233 -6.72 21.52 -5.55
CA GLU A 233 -7.26 22.77 -5.00
C GLU A 233 -7.39 22.73 -3.46
N CYS A 234 -7.54 21.53 -2.87
CA CYS A 234 -7.71 21.33 -1.43
C CYS A 234 -6.60 20.48 -0.79
N HIS A 235 -6.06 19.49 -1.52
CA HIS A 235 -5.14 18.50 -0.96
C HIS A 235 -3.71 18.68 -1.47
N SER A 236 -2.75 18.67 -0.55
CA SER A 236 -1.31 18.62 -0.83
C SER A 236 -0.73 17.37 -0.18
N LYS A 237 -0.64 16.28 -0.95
CA LYS A 237 -0.12 14.99 -0.46
C LYS A 237 1.40 15.02 -0.32
N GLY A 238 1.87 14.91 0.92
CA GLY A 238 3.29 15.01 1.26
C GLY A 238 4.09 13.89 0.59
N GLY A 239 5.08 14.25 -0.25
CA GLY A 239 5.92 13.27 -0.96
C GLY A 239 5.28 12.63 -2.20
N PHE A 240 4.07 13.04 -2.60
CA PHE A 240 3.43 12.56 -3.84
C PHE A 240 4.15 13.02 -5.09
N SER A 241 4.59 14.27 -5.11
CA SER A 241 5.37 14.77 -6.23
C SER A 241 6.68 14.00 -6.37
N GLY A 242 6.88 13.39 -7.55
CA GLY A 242 8.06 12.54 -7.83
C GLY A 242 7.94 11.09 -7.35
N SER A 243 6.81 10.69 -6.77
CA SER A 243 6.49 9.28 -6.53
C SER A 243 6.26 8.53 -7.85
N VAL A 244 6.27 7.20 -7.82
CA VAL A 244 5.92 6.37 -8.97
C VAL A 244 4.46 6.54 -9.41
N HIS A 245 3.59 7.04 -8.54
CA HIS A 245 2.17 7.27 -8.82
C HIS A 245 1.85 8.69 -9.31
N ASP A 246 2.84 9.59 -9.31
CA ASP A 246 2.76 10.93 -9.91
C ASP A 246 3.42 11.01 -11.31
N ASP A 247 3.91 9.88 -11.83
CA ASP A 247 4.66 9.83 -13.07
C ASP A 247 3.75 9.86 -14.32
N ASN A 248 3.63 11.03 -14.92
CA ASN A 248 2.88 11.26 -16.16
C ASN A 248 3.45 10.53 -17.39
N THR A 249 4.64 9.93 -17.30
CA THR A 249 5.23 9.10 -18.37
C THR A 249 4.71 7.67 -18.36
N ILE A 250 4.03 7.25 -17.28
CA ILE A 250 3.37 5.94 -17.21
C ILE A 250 2.19 5.91 -18.18
N ASN A 251 2.43 5.33 -19.34
CA ASN A 251 1.45 5.21 -20.41
C ASN A 251 0.64 3.91 -20.33
N VAL A 252 0.18 3.56 -19.13
CA VAL A 252 -0.81 2.50 -18.95
C VAL A 252 -2.14 3.06 -19.41
N ALA A 253 -2.63 2.55 -20.55
CA ALA A 253 -3.85 3.04 -21.17
C ALA A 253 -5.00 2.98 -20.17
N TYR A 254 -5.57 4.14 -19.88
CA TYR A 254 -6.77 4.25 -19.08
C TYR A 254 -7.90 4.48 -20.08
N ALA A 255 -8.79 3.50 -20.20
CA ALA A 255 -10.05 3.70 -20.89
C ALA A 255 -11.03 4.24 -19.84
N PRO A 256 -11.26 5.56 -19.75
CA PRO A 256 -12.44 5.99 -19.06
C PRO A 256 -13.64 5.34 -19.75
N PRO A 257 -14.70 5.01 -19.02
CA PRO A 257 -15.98 4.66 -19.62
C PRO A 257 -16.29 5.64 -20.74
N THR A 258 -16.61 5.12 -21.92
CA THR A 258 -17.32 5.91 -22.91
C THR A 258 -18.72 6.17 -22.37
N GLU A 259 -18.86 7.16 -21.48
CA GLU A 259 -20.01 8.04 -21.64
C GLU A 259 -19.82 8.60 -23.06
N ALA A 260 -20.59 8.05 -24.01
CA ALA A 260 -20.41 8.26 -25.43
C ALA A 260 -20.09 9.74 -25.73
N PRO A 261 -19.21 10.04 -26.71
CA PRO A 261 -19.04 11.40 -27.19
C PRO A 261 -20.36 11.86 -27.81
N ALA A 262 -21.24 12.39 -26.98
CA ALA A 262 -22.49 13.01 -27.38
C ALA A 262 -22.59 14.29 -26.56
N ALA A 263 -21.93 15.33 -27.09
CA ALA A 263 -22.13 16.75 -26.84
C ALA A 263 -22.65 17.13 -25.44
N GLY A 264 -21.73 17.41 -24.51
CA GLY A 264 -22.12 17.94 -23.19
C GLY A 264 -21.01 18.12 -22.15
N GLY A 265 -19.87 17.47 -22.31
CA GLY A 265 -18.68 17.62 -21.48
C GLY A 265 -17.56 16.79 -22.09
N ASN A 266 -16.32 17.23 -21.99
CA ASN A 266 -15.21 16.59 -22.70
C ASN A 266 -14.76 15.29 -21.99
N PRO A 267 -14.90 14.09 -22.59
CA PRO A 267 -14.40 12.84 -22.00
C PRO A 267 -12.86 12.81 -21.84
N THR A 268 -12.12 13.80 -22.36
CA THR A 268 -10.67 13.92 -22.13
C THR A 268 -10.30 14.48 -20.75
N ASN A 269 -11.26 14.79 -19.88
CA ASN A 269 -11.00 15.52 -18.63
C ASN A 269 -10.29 14.71 -17.55
N HIS A 270 -10.02 13.42 -17.76
CA HIS A 270 -9.18 12.61 -16.86
C HIS A 270 -7.80 12.33 -17.49
N GLY A 271 -7.63 12.60 -18.79
CA GLY A 271 -6.48 12.20 -19.59
C GLY A 271 -6.51 10.73 -20.04
N PRO A 272 -5.59 10.33 -20.95
CA PRO A 272 -5.65 9.04 -21.66
C PRO A 272 -4.99 7.86 -20.94
N ASN A 273 -4.29 8.09 -19.83
CA ASN A 273 -3.53 7.06 -19.12
C ASN A 273 -3.53 7.30 -17.62
N VAL A 274 -3.17 6.28 -16.86
CA VAL A 274 -3.14 6.31 -15.38
C VAL A 274 -2.32 7.49 -14.84
N GLY A 275 -1.21 7.85 -15.49
CA GLY A 275 -0.37 8.99 -15.12
C GLY A 275 -1.11 10.34 -15.18
N HIS A 276 -2.10 10.51 -16.05
CA HIS A 276 -2.95 11.71 -16.06
C HIS A 276 -4.13 11.61 -15.10
N VAL A 277 -4.61 10.40 -14.79
CA VAL A 277 -5.79 10.21 -13.94
C VAL A 277 -5.43 10.36 -12.46
N LYS A 278 -4.25 9.87 -12.05
CA LYS A 278 -3.66 10.00 -10.71
C LYS A 278 -4.61 9.57 -9.58
N CYS A 279 -5.04 10.48 -8.71
CA CYS A 279 -5.77 10.16 -7.48
C CYS A 279 -7.00 9.29 -7.74
N ILE A 280 -7.79 9.60 -8.77
CA ILE A 280 -9.02 8.85 -9.09
C ILE A 280 -8.77 7.52 -9.82
N SER A 281 -7.50 7.10 -9.96
CA SER A 281 -7.15 5.72 -10.33
C SER A 281 -7.29 4.76 -9.14
N CYS A 282 -7.12 5.28 -7.92
CA CYS A 282 -7.27 4.52 -6.69
C CYS A 282 -8.49 4.99 -5.90
N HIS A 283 -8.77 6.29 -5.89
CA HIS A 283 -9.84 6.88 -5.10
C HIS A 283 -11.16 7.01 -5.85
N PHE A 284 -12.25 6.83 -5.12
CA PHE A 284 -13.60 7.06 -5.62
C PHE A 284 -14.34 8.06 -4.74
N VAL A 285 -14.67 9.23 -5.32
CA VAL A 285 -15.22 10.37 -4.59
C VAL A 285 -16.68 10.20 -4.18
N HIS A 286 -17.41 9.25 -4.77
CA HIS A 286 -18.79 8.95 -4.40
C HIS A 286 -18.98 7.44 -4.53
N LYS A 287 -19.66 6.77 -3.58
CA LYS A 287 -19.88 5.31 -3.61
C LYS A 287 -18.60 4.46 -3.65
N ALA A 288 -17.60 4.86 -2.87
CA ALA A 288 -16.35 4.14 -2.63
C ALA A 288 -16.55 2.75 -2.00
N GLY A 289 -15.50 1.92 -2.07
CA GLY A 289 -15.39 0.68 -1.29
C GLY A 289 -16.07 -0.55 -1.90
N ILE A 290 -16.31 -0.58 -3.21
CA ILE A 290 -17.10 -1.68 -3.79
C ILE A 290 -16.38 -3.03 -3.63
N THR A 291 -17.13 -4.06 -3.21
CA THR A 291 -16.57 -5.39 -2.89
C THR A 291 -16.41 -6.31 -4.11
N GLY A 292 -16.93 -5.89 -5.28
CA GLY A 292 -16.85 -6.60 -6.55
C GLY A 292 -17.28 -5.74 -7.75
N LEU A 293 -17.15 -6.31 -8.96
CA LEU A 293 -17.51 -5.66 -10.22
C LEU A 293 -19.01 -5.33 -10.27
N LEU A 294 -19.40 -4.08 -10.50
CA LEU A 294 -20.79 -3.71 -10.81
C LEU A 294 -21.19 -4.30 -12.17
N THR A 295 -21.51 -5.59 -12.21
CA THR A 295 -22.09 -6.23 -13.41
C THR A 295 -23.61 -6.10 -13.45
N THR A 296 -24.26 -5.83 -12.31
CA THR A 296 -25.69 -5.50 -12.20
C THR A 296 -25.97 -4.69 -10.92
N SER A 297 -26.43 -3.44 -11.06
CA SER A 297 -26.87 -2.51 -9.99
C SER A 297 -25.79 -2.06 -8.97
N PRO A 298 -25.91 -0.86 -8.38
CA PRO A 298 -25.02 -0.46 -7.30
C PRO A 298 -25.28 -1.27 -6.03
N PRO A 299 -24.26 -1.40 -5.17
CA PRO A 299 -24.37 -2.17 -3.93
C PRO A 299 -25.49 -1.62 -3.05
N THR A 300 -26.33 -2.50 -2.51
CA THR A 300 -27.44 -2.14 -1.61
C THR A 300 -27.03 -2.06 -0.14
N ALA A 301 -25.73 -2.13 0.15
CA ALA A 301 -25.16 -2.07 1.50
C ALA A 301 -23.92 -1.18 1.49
N SER A 302 -23.67 -0.46 2.60
CA SER A 302 -22.47 0.36 2.82
C SER A 302 -21.23 -0.43 2.35
N PRO A 303 -20.57 0.00 1.26
CA PRO A 303 -19.51 -0.81 0.65
C PRO A 303 -18.23 -0.81 1.48
N ASN A 304 -18.00 0.30 2.21
CA ASN A 304 -16.87 0.43 3.11
C ASN A 304 -17.08 -0.36 4.42
N PRO A 305 -16.03 -1.04 4.92
CA PRO A 305 -16.07 -1.71 6.23
C PRO A 305 -16.41 -0.73 7.35
N GLY A 306 -16.87 -1.26 8.49
CA GLY A 306 -17.17 -0.45 9.67
C GLY A 306 -15.95 0.30 10.23
N SER A 307 -14.75 -0.26 10.07
CA SER A 307 -13.42 0.29 10.44
C SER A 307 -12.66 0.74 9.18
N GLY A 308 -11.87 1.81 9.24
CA GLY A 308 -11.00 2.23 8.11
C GLY A 308 -11.72 2.66 6.83
N LYS A 309 -12.75 3.52 6.93
CA LYS A 309 -13.50 3.98 5.75
C LYS A 309 -12.66 4.93 4.89
N TYR A 310 -11.97 4.36 3.91
CA TYR A 310 -11.27 5.13 2.88
C TYR A 310 -12.12 5.27 1.63
N LEU A 311 -11.89 6.36 0.91
CA LEU A 311 -12.51 6.58 -0.40
C LEU A 311 -11.75 5.83 -1.48
N LEU A 312 -11.46 4.54 -1.26
CA LEU A 312 -10.83 3.67 -2.26
C LEU A 312 -11.89 3.15 -3.24
N SER A 313 -11.48 2.92 -4.48
CA SER A 313 -12.40 2.44 -5.53
C SER A 313 -12.94 1.07 -5.18
N PHE A 314 -12.08 0.19 -4.67
CA PHE A 314 -12.41 -1.14 -4.18
C PHE A 314 -11.90 -1.32 -2.74
N GLN A 315 -12.22 -2.45 -2.12
CA GLN A 315 -11.50 -2.90 -0.93
C GLN A 315 -9.98 -2.90 -1.17
N GLU A 316 -9.19 -2.63 -0.12
CA GLU A 316 -7.80 -2.17 -0.20
C GLU A 316 -6.95 -2.84 -1.28
N GLU A 317 -6.71 -4.15 -1.20
CA GLU A 317 -5.80 -4.82 -2.13
C GLU A 317 -6.36 -4.90 -3.56
N LYS A 318 -7.69 -5.00 -3.68
CA LYS A 318 -8.36 -4.96 -5.00
C LYS A 318 -8.17 -3.61 -5.68
N THR A 319 -7.99 -2.52 -4.92
CA THR A 319 -7.66 -1.21 -5.49
C THR A 319 -6.27 -1.22 -6.12
N CYS A 320 -5.31 -1.92 -5.52
CA CYS A 320 -3.95 -2.08 -6.08
C CYS A 320 -3.93 -2.96 -7.34
N PHE A 321 -4.70 -4.05 -7.35
CA PHE A 321 -4.74 -5.00 -8.49
C PHE A 321 -5.64 -4.56 -9.63
N ASN A 322 -6.31 -3.42 -9.49
CA ASN A 322 -7.45 -3.06 -10.29
C ASN A 322 -7.21 -3.23 -11.80
N ASN A 323 -8.08 -4.03 -12.42
CA ASN A 323 -8.17 -4.27 -13.86
C ASN A 323 -9.53 -3.87 -14.44
N THR A 324 -10.36 -3.17 -13.65
CA THR A 324 -11.72 -2.77 -14.02
C THR A 324 -12.05 -1.34 -13.59
N ASP A 325 -12.69 -0.56 -14.45
CA ASP A 325 -13.11 0.78 -14.10
C ASP A 325 -14.37 0.77 -13.22
N ARG A 326 -14.80 1.97 -12.79
CA ARG A 326 -15.99 2.18 -11.94
C ARG A 326 -17.33 1.71 -12.56
N TRP A 327 -17.34 1.29 -13.82
CA TRP A 327 -18.53 0.84 -14.56
C TRP A 327 -18.44 -0.62 -15.02
N GLY A 328 -17.45 -1.33 -14.50
CA GLY A 328 -17.23 -2.73 -14.83
C GLY A 328 -16.62 -2.96 -16.20
N GLN A 329 -16.06 -1.93 -16.84
CA GLN A 329 -15.27 -2.11 -18.07
C GLN A 329 -13.87 -2.60 -17.70
N GLN A 330 -13.37 -3.58 -18.44
CA GLN A 330 -12.00 -4.05 -18.29
C GLN A 330 -11.01 -2.95 -18.69
N VAL A 331 -10.16 -2.54 -17.75
CA VAL A 331 -8.98 -1.74 -18.02
C VAL A 331 -7.96 -2.66 -18.67
N VAL A 332 -7.45 -2.26 -19.83
CA VAL A 332 -6.67 -3.13 -20.73
C VAL A 332 -5.36 -3.64 -20.07
N GLN A 333 -4.92 -3.04 -18.97
CA GLN A 333 -3.71 -3.41 -18.23
C GLN A 333 -3.88 -3.13 -16.73
N ALA A 334 -3.73 -4.15 -15.88
CA ALA A 334 -3.73 -3.99 -14.42
C ALA A 334 -2.47 -3.26 -13.94
N CYS A 335 -2.59 -2.42 -12.90
CA CYS A 335 -1.45 -1.73 -12.30
C CYS A 335 -0.52 -2.72 -11.57
N HIS A 336 -1.08 -3.49 -10.62
CA HIS A 336 -0.36 -4.54 -9.88
C HIS A 336 -0.91 -5.97 -10.03
N GLY A 337 -1.94 -6.15 -10.87
CA GLY A 337 -2.66 -7.41 -11.02
C GLY A 337 -1.93 -8.47 -11.86
N SER A 338 -2.53 -9.66 -11.90
CA SER A 338 -2.08 -10.89 -12.58
C SER A 338 -1.90 -10.72 -14.09
N SER A 339 -2.60 -9.76 -14.68
CA SER A 339 -2.54 -9.38 -16.11
C SER A 339 -1.64 -8.17 -16.39
N ALA A 340 -0.89 -7.66 -15.41
CA ALA A 340 -0.02 -6.50 -15.60
C ALA A 340 0.98 -6.75 -16.74
N SER A 341 1.02 -5.83 -17.71
CA SER A 341 1.88 -5.91 -18.92
C SER A 341 3.39 -5.85 -18.60
N ALA A 342 3.75 -5.51 -17.36
CA ALA A 342 5.11 -5.49 -16.86
C ALA A 342 5.29 -6.54 -15.74
N PRO A 343 6.15 -7.57 -15.94
CA PRO A 343 6.39 -8.63 -14.95
C PRO A 343 6.83 -8.11 -13.57
N LYS A 344 7.50 -6.94 -13.53
CA LYS A 344 7.94 -6.31 -12.28
C LYS A 344 6.81 -5.77 -11.40
N ARG A 345 5.61 -5.59 -11.96
CA ARG A 345 4.45 -5.04 -11.25
C ARG A 345 3.37 -6.09 -10.97
N ASN A 346 3.52 -7.30 -11.49
CA ASN A 346 2.55 -8.38 -11.34
C ASN A 346 2.60 -9.04 -9.94
N ILE A 347 2.23 -8.30 -8.90
CA ILE A 347 2.26 -8.75 -7.50
C ILE A 347 1.19 -9.81 -7.24
N GLU A 348 -0.02 -9.61 -7.78
CA GLU A 348 -1.14 -10.55 -7.57
C GLU A 348 -0.79 -11.98 -8.01
N SER A 349 0.04 -12.18 -9.06
CA SER A 349 0.45 -13.53 -9.47
C SER A 349 1.30 -14.26 -8.40
N VAL A 350 2.12 -13.52 -7.64
CA VAL A 350 2.93 -14.10 -6.55
C VAL A 350 2.05 -14.41 -5.35
N GLU A 351 1.08 -13.53 -5.08
CA GLU A 351 0.14 -13.68 -3.96
C GLU A 351 -0.95 -14.71 -4.23
N THR A 352 -1.29 -15.01 -5.48
CA THR A 352 -2.27 -16.03 -5.85
C THR A 352 -1.64 -17.38 -6.18
N ALA A 353 -0.33 -17.42 -6.47
CA ALA A 353 0.40 -18.67 -6.58
C ALA A 353 0.22 -19.50 -5.30
N ALA A 354 0.11 -20.82 -5.45
CA ALA A 354 -0.06 -21.79 -4.36
C ALA A 354 1.21 -21.95 -3.49
N LEU A 355 1.80 -20.84 -3.05
CA LEU A 355 2.95 -20.71 -2.18
C LEU A 355 2.52 -20.80 -0.71
N SER A 356 1.66 -21.77 -0.37
CA SER A 356 1.10 -21.93 0.97
C SER A 356 2.23 -21.98 2.02
N GLY A 357 2.22 -21.02 2.94
CA GLY A 357 3.23 -20.86 3.99
C GLY A 357 4.56 -20.19 3.57
N LYS A 358 4.66 -19.60 2.37
CA LYS A 358 5.90 -18.99 1.82
C LYS A 358 5.72 -17.57 1.27
N ARG A 359 4.77 -16.84 1.84
CA ARG A 359 4.38 -15.49 1.39
C ARG A 359 3.85 -14.67 2.57
N HIS A 360 3.89 -13.37 2.44
CA HIS A 360 3.07 -12.50 3.27
C HIS A 360 1.61 -12.60 2.83
N TRP A 361 0.67 -12.61 3.78
CA TRP A 361 -0.75 -12.75 3.51
C TRP A 361 -1.42 -11.39 3.44
N THR A 362 -1.34 -10.78 2.25
CA THR A 362 -1.98 -9.52 1.89
C THR A 362 -3.42 -9.71 1.41
N GLN A 363 -3.81 -10.88 0.91
CA GLN A 363 -5.15 -11.10 0.33
C GLN A 363 -6.07 -12.02 1.15
N ASP A 364 -5.97 -12.06 2.47
CA ASP A 364 -6.81 -12.99 3.26
C ASP A 364 -8.28 -12.55 3.26
N ALA A 365 -9.14 -13.32 2.59
CA ALA A 365 -10.59 -13.12 2.52
C ALA A 365 -11.26 -12.99 3.90
N GLY A 366 -10.68 -13.58 4.94
CA GLY A 366 -11.16 -13.47 6.32
C GLY A 366 -10.83 -12.13 6.98
N THR A 367 -9.82 -11.42 6.49
CA THR A 367 -9.34 -10.14 7.04
C THR A 367 -9.54 -8.94 6.10
N VAL A 368 -10.12 -9.14 4.91
CA VAL A 368 -10.42 -8.05 3.97
C VAL A 368 -11.17 -6.90 4.66
N GLY A 369 -10.64 -5.68 4.49
CA GLY A 369 -11.25 -4.45 4.98
C GLY A 369 -11.15 -4.30 6.51
N ARG A 370 -10.13 -4.89 7.13
CA ARG A 370 -9.87 -4.73 8.57
C ARG A 370 -8.80 -3.68 8.89
N HIS A 371 -8.12 -3.12 7.90
CA HIS A 371 -7.05 -2.16 8.11
C HIS A 371 -7.50 -0.75 8.54
N GLU A 372 -6.83 -0.23 9.55
CA GLU A 372 -6.86 1.17 9.94
C GLU A 372 -5.50 1.81 9.60
N ALA A 373 -5.48 2.95 8.92
CA ALA A 373 -4.28 3.72 8.59
C ALA A 373 -3.59 4.22 9.87
N THR A 374 -4.35 4.21 10.97
CA THR A 374 -3.88 4.51 12.31
C THR A 374 -3.61 3.28 13.19
N GLU A 375 -3.63 2.06 12.65
CA GLU A 375 -3.34 0.87 13.44
C GLU A 375 -1.85 0.70 13.79
N ALA A 376 -1.58 -0.22 14.72
CA ALA A 376 -0.23 -0.67 15.07
C ALA A 376 0.73 0.44 15.56
N ARG A 377 0.19 1.50 16.18
CA ARG A 377 0.95 2.64 16.72
C ARG A 377 1.56 2.39 18.10
N THR A 378 1.06 1.39 18.81
CA THR A 378 1.46 1.09 20.19
C THR A 378 2.06 -0.30 20.28
N ALA A 379 3.00 -0.48 21.21
CA ALA A 379 3.61 -1.78 21.43
C ALA A 379 2.56 -2.79 21.93
N GLY A 380 2.55 -4.00 21.37
CA GLY A 380 1.57 -5.04 21.67
C GLY A 380 0.27 -4.88 20.89
N TRP A 381 0.29 -4.30 19.69
CA TRP A 381 -0.93 -4.06 18.89
C TRP A 381 -1.64 -5.35 18.45
N ILE A 382 -0.94 -6.48 18.36
CA ILE A 382 -1.57 -7.81 18.12
C ILE A 382 -2.28 -8.35 19.36
N HIS A 383 -2.16 -7.69 20.50
CA HIS A 383 -2.51 -8.25 21.80
C HIS A 383 -3.95 -8.03 22.26
N ILE A 384 -4.83 -7.44 21.44
CA ILE A 384 -6.18 -7.14 21.93
C ILE A 384 -7.00 -8.41 22.18
N ASP A 385 -6.81 -9.50 21.40
CA ASP A 385 -7.53 -10.77 21.61
C ASP A 385 -6.68 -12.05 21.51
N GLY A 386 -5.38 -11.95 21.19
CA GLY A 386 -4.49 -13.12 21.03
C GLY A 386 -4.84 -14.05 19.85
N ASP A 387 -5.74 -13.61 18.97
CA ASP A 387 -6.19 -14.37 17.80
C ASP A 387 -5.16 -14.26 16.66
N GLN A 388 -4.38 -15.32 16.45
CA GLN A 388 -3.40 -15.40 15.36
C GLN A 388 -4.04 -15.28 13.98
N ASN A 389 -5.36 -15.49 13.84
CA ASN A 389 -6.08 -15.26 12.59
C ASN A 389 -6.26 -13.76 12.27
N LYS A 390 -5.90 -12.86 13.21
CA LYS A 390 -5.84 -11.42 12.98
C LYS A 390 -4.44 -10.95 12.56
N TRP A 391 -3.42 -11.82 12.63
CA TRP A 391 -2.09 -11.51 12.15
C TRP A 391 -2.07 -11.54 10.62
N HIS A 392 -2.06 -10.36 10.01
CA HIS A 392 -1.94 -10.19 8.58
C HIS A 392 -1.06 -8.96 8.30
N VAL A 393 -0.84 -8.70 7.03
CA VAL A 393 -0.13 -7.50 6.56
C VAL A 393 -0.80 -7.07 5.29
N GLU A 394 -1.12 -5.80 5.14
CA GLU A 394 -1.69 -5.26 3.90
C GLU A 394 -0.61 -4.56 3.06
N CYS A 395 -0.98 -4.09 1.86
CA CYS A 395 -0.03 -3.39 1.00
C CYS A 395 0.48 -2.10 1.67
N ALA A 396 -0.41 -1.36 2.35
CA ALA A 396 -0.10 -0.08 2.98
C ALA A 396 0.77 -0.21 4.26
N ASP A 397 0.86 -1.41 4.85
CA ASP A 397 1.73 -1.65 6.01
C ASP A 397 3.22 -1.55 5.68
N CYS A 398 3.58 -1.86 4.43
CA CYS A 398 4.96 -1.86 3.95
C CYS A 398 5.23 -0.74 2.95
N HIS A 399 4.20 -0.30 2.23
CA HIS A 399 4.31 0.75 1.21
C HIS A 399 3.48 1.96 1.61
N ASN A 400 4.00 3.16 1.35
CA ASN A 400 3.15 4.33 1.33
C ASN A 400 2.80 4.65 -0.13
N PRO A 401 1.55 4.39 -0.58
CA PRO A 401 1.17 4.58 -1.98
C PRO A 401 1.25 6.05 -2.42
N HIS A 402 1.26 7.01 -1.49
CA HIS A 402 1.45 8.41 -1.84
C HIS A 402 2.91 8.78 -2.03
N THR A 403 3.89 7.99 -1.61
CA THR A 403 5.31 8.41 -1.63
C THR A 403 6.26 7.38 -2.21
N ALA A 404 5.78 6.16 -2.48
CA ALA A 404 6.58 5.07 -3.03
C ALA A 404 7.32 5.50 -4.32
N GLY A 405 8.63 5.27 -4.33
CA GLY A 405 9.48 5.58 -5.46
C GLY A 405 9.53 4.46 -6.51
N PRO A 406 10.02 4.76 -7.74
CA PRO A 406 9.96 3.86 -8.88
C PRO A 406 11.06 2.79 -8.92
N SER A 407 12.08 2.87 -8.06
CA SER A 407 13.31 2.10 -8.18
C SER A 407 13.39 1.00 -7.12
N SER A 408 13.09 -0.24 -7.52
CA SER A 408 13.34 -1.41 -6.67
C SER A 408 14.82 -1.48 -6.25
N HIS A 409 15.08 -1.83 -4.98
CA HIS A 409 16.38 -2.40 -4.64
C HIS A 409 16.59 -3.59 -5.58
N THR A 410 17.72 -3.64 -6.29
CA THR A 410 17.99 -4.78 -7.14
C THR A 410 18.48 -5.90 -6.26
N ALA A 411 17.72 -7.00 -6.14
CA ALA A 411 18.21 -8.22 -5.52
C ALA A 411 19.47 -8.67 -6.27
N ASN A 412 20.62 -8.51 -5.61
CA ASN A 412 21.93 -8.98 -6.08
C ASN A 412 22.35 -8.56 -7.51
N PRO A 413 22.73 -7.28 -7.78
CA PRO A 413 23.76 -7.02 -8.80
C PRO A 413 24.61 -5.75 -8.47
N PRO A 414 25.49 -5.29 -9.38
CA PRO A 414 26.88 -4.91 -9.16
C PRO A 414 27.08 -3.48 -8.62
N GLN A 415 26.78 -3.18 -7.35
CA GLN A 415 27.17 -1.89 -6.72
C GLN A 415 27.40 -2.03 -5.21
N PRO A 416 28.22 -1.16 -4.60
CA PRO A 416 29.05 -1.51 -3.46
C PRO A 416 28.24 -1.58 -2.17
N VAL A 417 28.52 -2.61 -1.37
CA VAL A 417 28.96 -2.47 0.01
C VAL A 417 28.90 -1.02 0.52
N TRP A 418 27.77 -0.64 1.11
CA TRP A 418 27.59 0.69 1.67
C TRP A 418 28.42 0.82 2.95
N PRO A 419 29.35 1.78 3.06
CA PRO A 419 29.84 2.17 4.37
C PRO A 419 28.68 2.82 5.14
N GLY A 420 28.22 2.16 6.20
CA GLY A 420 27.08 2.63 7.00
C GLY A 420 25.76 1.94 6.65
N LEU A 421 24.67 2.36 7.29
CA LEU A 421 23.37 1.70 7.14
C LEU A 421 22.70 2.01 5.80
N PRO A 422 21.95 1.06 5.24
CA PRO A 422 21.37 1.23 3.93
C PRO A 422 20.07 2.05 4.05
N THR A 423 20.21 3.37 3.86
CA THR A 423 19.11 4.32 3.95
C THR A 423 18.14 4.17 2.78
N LEU A 424 16.84 4.21 3.07
CA LEU A 424 15.80 4.26 2.05
C LEU A 424 15.80 5.64 1.38
N ALA A 425 16.27 5.69 0.13
CA ALA A 425 16.15 6.88 -0.70
C ALA A 425 14.68 7.13 -1.07
N ASN A 426 14.35 8.36 -1.48
CA ASN A 426 13.03 8.71 -2.01
C ASN A 426 12.64 7.96 -3.31
N THR A 427 13.61 7.29 -3.94
CA THR A 427 13.36 6.41 -5.09
C THR A 427 12.96 4.99 -4.67
N SER A 428 13.01 4.64 -3.38
CA SER A 428 12.65 3.33 -2.87
C SER A 428 11.13 3.11 -2.88
N PRO A 429 10.64 1.89 -3.22
CA PRO A 429 9.21 1.57 -3.10
C PRO A 429 8.71 1.61 -1.65
N LEU A 430 9.61 1.55 -0.67
CA LEU A 430 9.31 1.59 0.77
C LEU A 430 9.40 3.00 1.36
N PHE A 431 9.71 4.00 0.55
CA PHE A 431 9.81 5.37 1.02
C PHE A 431 8.48 5.85 1.60
N GLY A 432 8.55 6.62 2.69
CA GLY A 432 7.39 7.18 3.40
C GLY A 432 6.52 6.18 4.16
N ALA A 433 6.85 4.89 4.19
CA ALA A 433 6.14 3.89 4.97
C ALA A 433 6.31 4.08 6.48
N GLY A 434 5.33 3.61 7.27
CA GLY A 434 5.41 3.59 8.72
C GLY A 434 6.27 2.44 9.24
N GLY A 435 6.65 2.49 10.50
CA GLY A 435 7.44 1.43 11.12
C GLY A 435 7.78 1.72 12.57
N VAL A 436 8.91 1.20 13.02
CA VAL A 436 9.35 1.40 14.41
C VAL A 436 10.85 1.63 14.49
N ASN A 437 11.24 2.61 15.29
CA ASN A 437 12.63 2.75 15.72
C ASN A 437 12.85 1.99 17.03
N VAL A 438 13.99 1.31 17.12
CA VAL A 438 14.33 0.50 18.28
C VAL A 438 15.34 1.26 19.14
N SER A 439 14.88 1.82 20.25
CA SER A 439 15.73 2.51 21.23
C SER A 439 16.54 1.49 22.05
N SER A 440 15.93 0.36 22.40
CA SER A 440 16.59 -0.77 23.04
C SER A 440 15.85 -2.05 22.67
N ALA A 441 16.54 -3.02 22.07
CA ALA A 441 15.96 -4.34 21.84
C ALA A 441 15.87 -5.14 23.14
N VAL A 442 15.10 -6.23 23.14
CA VAL A 442 14.97 -7.13 24.29
C VAL A 442 16.32 -7.76 24.65
N PRO A 443 16.65 -7.90 25.95
CA PRO A 443 17.76 -8.71 26.41
C PRO A 443 17.63 -10.19 26.05
N TRP A 444 18.73 -10.85 25.72
CA TRP A 444 18.74 -12.32 25.69
C TRP A 444 18.37 -12.85 27.09
N GLY A 445 17.29 -13.63 27.18
CA GLY A 445 16.73 -14.07 28.45
C GLY A 445 15.35 -13.48 28.78
N GLY A 446 14.86 -12.55 27.97
CA GLY A 446 13.51 -12.00 28.08
C GLY A 446 13.49 -10.54 28.57
N GLY A 447 12.29 -9.98 28.64
CA GLY A 447 12.04 -8.56 28.91
C GLY A 447 11.21 -7.94 27.79
N VAL A 448 11.14 -6.61 27.80
CA VAL A 448 10.44 -5.83 26.78
C VAL A 448 11.40 -4.76 26.25
N GLY A 449 11.43 -4.60 24.94
CA GLY A 449 12.18 -3.57 24.25
C GLY A 449 11.57 -2.19 24.43
N SER A 450 12.31 -1.17 24.05
CA SER A 450 11.86 0.21 23.99
C SER A 450 11.84 0.67 22.54
N TYR A 451 10.69 1.17 22.12
CA TYR A 451 10.38 1.50 20.75
C TYR A 451 9.75 2.89 20.65
N SER A 452 9.99 3.56 19.51
CA SER A 452 9.21 4.73 19.12
C SER A 452 8.61 4.47 17.74
N TYR A 453 7.28 4.59 17.65
CA TYR A 453 6.57 4.47 16.38
C TYR A 453 7.01 5.55 15.39
N LEU A 454 7.10 5.15 14.13
CA LEU A 454 7.45 6.00 12.99
C LEU A 454 6.20 6.15 12.13
N GLU A 455 5.63 7.36 12.14
CA GLU A 455 4.43 7.69 11.38
C GLU A 455 4.70 7.59 9.87
N PRO A 456 3.82 6.92 9.09
CA PRO A 456 3.88 7.04 7.64
C PRO A 456 3.71 8.51 7.23
N THR A 457 4.46 8.92 6.21
CA THR A 457 4.43 10.30 5.71
C THR A 457 3.01 10.68 5.27
N GLY A 458 2.49 11.79 5.80
CA GLY A 458 1.22 12.37 5.38
C GLY A 458 -0.03 11.81 6.05
N VAL A 459 0.08 10.82 6.96
CA VAL A 459 -1.13 10.24 7.60
C VAL A 459 -1.66 11.13 8.72
N LEU A 460 -0.94 11.25 9.85
CA LEU A 460 -1.35 12.13 10.96
C LEU A 460 -0.41 13.30 11.21
N THR A 461 0.80 13.28 10.67
CA THR A 461 1.80 14.33 10.88
C THR A 461 2.49 14.70 9.56
N GLY A 462 2.72 16.00 9.36
CA GLY A 462 3.47 16.54 8.21
C GLY A 462 4.98 16.63 8.46
N VAL A 463 5.44 16.25 9.64
CA VAL A 463 6.85 16.34 10.08
C VAL A 463 7.31 14.92 10.38
N ASN A 464 8.10 14.35 9.46
CA ASN A 464 8.56 12.96 9.51
C ASN A 464 9.30 12.63 10.84
N PRO A 465 9.30 11.36 11.28
CA PRO A 465 9.95 10.34 10.48
C PRO A 465 9.09 9.10 10.24
N SER A 466 8.70 8.92 8.98
CA SER A 466 8.57 7.63 8.34
C SER A 466 9.88 6.87 8.42
N VAL A 467 9.87 5.61 8.00
CA VAL A 467 11.09 4.80 8.03
C VAL A 467 12.22 5.41 7.21
N SER A 468 13.42 5.30 7.74
CA SER A 468 14.69 5.62 7.06
C SER A 468 15.44 4.36 6.64
N TYR A 469 15.10 3.22 7.22
CA TYR A 469 15.75 1.92 6.96
C TYR A 469 14.70 0.83 6.82
N GLU A 470 14.93 -0.14 5.94
CA GLU A 470 13.98 -1.24 5.69
C GLU A 470 13.64 -2.04 6.96
N PHE A 471 14.63 -2.31 7.81
CA PHE A 471 14.42 -3.09 9.03
C PHE A 471 13.39 -2.46 9.98
N GLN A 472 13.18 -1.14 9.92
CA GLN A 472 12.20 -0.45 10.77
C GLN A 472 10.77 -0.83 10.41
N ILE A 473 10.50 -1.14 9.13
CA ILE A 473 9.22 -1.70 8.69
C ILE A 473 9.11 -3.13 9.21
N CYS A 474 10.11 -3.97 8.96
CA CYS A 474 10.09 -5.37 9.35
C CYS A 474 9.92 -5.54 10.87
N PHE A 475 10.59 -4.72 11.68
CA PHE A 475 10.51 -4.82 13.15
C PHE A 475 9.16 -4.37 13.71
N LYS A 476 8.35 -3.60 12.97
CA LYS A 476 6.94 -3.31 13.36
C LYS A 476 6.15 -4.60 13.59
N CYS A 477 6.47 -5.65 12.83
CA CYS A 477 5.77 -6.93 12.84
C CYS A 477 6.66 -8.11 13.31
N HIS A 478 7.98 -8.01 13.24
CA HIS A 478 8.88 -9.13 13.57
C HIS A 478 9.72 -8.88 14.83
N SER A 479 9.24 -8.02 15.73
CA SER A 479 9.83 -7.82 17.05
C SER A 479 8.76 -7.77 18.13
N ASP A 480 9.16 -7.75 19.39
CA ASP A 480 8.28 -7.52 20.53
C ASP A 480 7.62 -6.15 20.54
N PHE A 481 7.91 -5.24 19.60
CA PHE A 481 6.98 -4.14 19.34
C PHE A 481 5.57 -4.67 19.00
N ALA A 482 5.49 -5.76 18.23
CA ALA A 482 4.24 -6.30 17.73
C ALA A 482 3.47 -7.06 18.83
N TRP A 483 4.17 -7.95 19.55
CA TRP A 483 3.56 -8.83 20.56
C TRP A 483 3.82 -8.43 22.02
N ASN A 484 4.73 -7.49 22.30
CA ASN A 484 5.13 -7.06 23.65
C ASN A 484 5.42 -8.27 24.56
N ASN A 485 4.86 -8.31 25.77
CA ASN A 485 4.94 -9.47 26.67
C ASN A 485 3.84 -10.52 26.40
N GLY A 486 3.26 -10.49 25.21
CA GLY A 486 2.13 -11.29 24.79
C GLY A 486 2.50 -12.60 24.08
N THR A 487 1.47 -13.28 23.56
CA THR A 487 1.66 -14.51 22.77
C THR A 487 2.37 -14.19 21.46
N VAL A 488 3.55 -14.79 21.28
CA VAL A 488 4.32 -14.67 20.04
C VAL A 488 3.60 -15.39 18.89
N PRO A 489 3.43 -14.75 17.71
CA PRO A 489 2.85 -15.40 16.54
C PRO A 489 3.63 -16.65 16.12
N THR A 490 2.96 -17.59 15.47
CA THR A 490 3.62 -18.76 14.87
C THR A 490 3.85 -18.57 13.38
N SER A 491 5.02 -18.96 12.88
CA SER A 491 5.32 -18.93 11.46
C SER A 491 4.88 -20.24 10.79
N PRO A 492 4.06 -20.16 9.72
CA PRO A 492 3.63 -21.33 8.96
C PRO A 492 4.72 -21.92 8.06
N SER A 493 5.85 -21.23 7.90
CA SER A 493 7.00 -21.74 7.14
C SER A 493 7.74 -22.87 7.87
N PHE A 494 7.49 -23.07 9.17
CA PHE A 494 7.96 -24.24 9.91
C PHE A 494 6.99 -25.42 9.77
N ALA A 495 7.52 -26.65 9.82
CA ALA A 495 6.73 -27.87 9.82
C ALA A 495 7.10 -28.73 11.05
N PRO A 496 6.26 -28.77 12.11
CA PRO A 496 5.01 -28.01 12.29
C PRO A 496 5.25 -26.49 12.51
N PRO A 497 4.22 -25.63 12.36
CA PRO A 497 4.33 -24.21 12.66
C PRO A 497 4.91 -23.97 14.06
N ALA A 498 5.77 -22.96 14.18
CA ALA A 498 6.51 -22.68 15.41
C ALA A 498 6.54 -21.18 15.72
N PRO A 499 6.63 -20.78 17.01
CA PRO A 499 6.74 -19.39 17.41
C PRO A 499 7.89 -18.67 16.67
N MET A 500 7.61 -17.44 16.25
CA MET A 500 8.62 -16.56 15.69
C MET A 500 9.66 -16.19 16.75
N THR A 501 10.80 -15.72 16.27
CA THR A 501 11.87 -15.18 17.12
C THR A 501 11.92 -13.66 16.99
N ASP A 502 12.54 -13.00 17.98
CA ASP A 502 12.56 -11.54 18.06
C ASP A 502 13.72 -10.97 17.24
N GLN A 503 13.38 -10.36 16.09
CA GLN A 503 14.39 -9.91 15.14
C GLN A 503 15.17 -8.68 15.63
N ALA A 504 14.53 -7.79 16.40
CA ALA A 504 15.24 -6.66 16.99
C ALA A 504 16.37 -7.15 17.93
N THR A 505 16.09 -8.17 18.74
CA THR A 505 17.05 -8.81 19.64
C THR A 505 18.19 -9.46 18.86
N GLU A 506 17.85 -10.29 17.87
CA GLU A 506 18.83 -11.03 17.07
C GLU A 506 19.79 -10.12 16.32
N PHE A 507 19.34 -8.97 15.81
CA PHE A 507 20.23 -8.07 15.07
C PHE A 507 20.93 -7.03 15.95
N MET A 508 20.25 -6.50 16.98
CA MET A 508 20.76 -5.36 17.74
C MET A 508 21.51 -5.76 19.01
N ASN A 509 21.08 -6.82 19.69
CA ASN A 509 21.64 -7.24 20.97
C ASN A 509 22.58 -8.46 20.84
N SER A 510 23.23 -8.60 19.69
CA SER A 510 24.04 -9.78 19.36
C SER A 510 25.53 -9.50 19.29
N ALA A 511 26.33 -10.49 19.67
CA ALA A 511 27.78 -10.47 19.53
C ALA A 511 28.22 -10.84 18.11
N SER A 512 27.37 -11.53 17.36
CA SER A 512 27.56 -11.79 15.93
C SER A 512 26.23 -11.78 15.21
N PHE A 513 26.19 -11.16 14.04
CA PHE A 513 24.96 -10.85 13.32
C PHE A 513 25.29 -10.56 11.86
N HIS A 514 24.30 -10.75 10.99
CA HIS A 514 24.30 -10.17 9.65
C HIS A 514 23.94 -8.68 9.71
N PRO A 515 24.63 -7.81 8.95
CA PRO A 515 24.68 -6.38 9.20
C PRO A 515 23.48 -5.58 8.64
N VAL A 516 22.27 -5.84 9.14
CA VAL A 516 21.06 -5.08 8.75
C VAL A 516 20.85 -3.80 9.57
N THR A 517 21.21 -3.82 10.86
CA THR A 517 21.01 -2.68 11.78
C THR A 517 22.30 -1.96 12.14
N LYS A 518 23.46 -2.55 11.86
CA LYS A 518 24.79 -1.96 12.12
C LYS A 518 25.89 -2.67 11.32
N VAL A 519 27.02 -1.99 11.13
CA VAL A 519 28.24 -2.59 10.55
C VAL A 519 28.86 -3.60 11.51
N THR A 520 29.49 -4.67 10.98
CA THR A 520 30.11 -5.69 11.84
C THR A 520 31.48 -5.29 12.38
N GLY A 521 32.21 -4.44 11.66
CA GLY A 521 33.62 -4.12 11.91
C GLY A 521 34.57 -5.32 11.72
N ARG A 522 34.09 -6.46 11.20
CA ARG A 522 34.87 -7.69 11.07
C ARG A 522 35.43 -7.83 9.65
N ASN A 523 36.75 -7.84 9.53
CA ASN A 523 37.46 -7.93 8.25
C ASN A 523 37.96 -9.35 7.90
N VAL A 524 37.46 -10.39 8.57
CA VAL A 524 37.91 -11.77 8.39
C VAL A 524 36.79 -12.66 7.84
N GLY A 525 37.14 -13.61 6.96
CA GLY A 525 36.20 -14.48 6.22
C GLY A 525 36.28 -14.28 4.71
N THR A 526 35.77 -15.23 3.93
CA THR A 526 35.82 -15.17 2.45
C THR A 526 34.43 -15.08 1.85
N LEU A 527 34.12 -13.94 1.23
CA LEU A 527 32.80 -13.67 0.66
C LEU A 527 32.84 -13.84 -0.88
N VAL A 528 31.69 -13.74 -1.54
CA VAL A 528 31.58 -13.79 -3.02
C VAL A 528 30.86 -12.58 -3.59
N GLY A 529 31.04 -12.36 -4.88
CA GLY A 529 30.38 -11.27 -5.61
C GLY A 529 30.66 -9.91 -4.97
N ASN A 530 29.61 -9.11 -4.83
CA ASN A 530 29.70 -7.76 -4.27
C ASN A 530 30.02 -7.76 -2.77
N TRP A 531 29.86 -8.89 -2.07
CA TRP A 531 30.26 -9.01 -0.67
C TRP A 531 31.78 -9.16 -0.51
N ASN A 532 32.52 -9.48 -1.58
CA ASN A 532 33.97 -9.66 -1.54
C ASN A 532 34.74 -8.40 -1.95
N GLN A 533 34.44 -7.24 -1.32
CA GLN A 533 35.13 -5.98 -1.60
C GLN A 533 36.23 -5.72 -0.55
N PRO A 534 37.52 -5.79 -0.91
CA PRO A 534 38.62 -5.64 0.05
C PRO A 534 38.63 -4.30 0.77
N ALA A 535 38.21 -3.22 0.10
CA ALA A 535 38.24 -1.87 0.64
C ALA A 535 37.26 -1.64 1.81
N ASN A 536 36.18 -2.43 1.90
CA ASN A 536 35.07 -2.16 2.82
C ASN A 536 34.69 -3.38 3.67
N LYS A 537 35.57 -4.37 3.76
CA LYS A 537 35.29 -5.62 4.46
C LYS A 537 34.98 -5.36 5.94
N GLY A 538 33.79 -5.73 6.39
CA GLY A 538 33.30 -5.45 7.75
C GLY A 538 32.58 -4.11 7.92
N ALA A 539 32.67 -3.18 6.97
CA ALA A 539 31.84 -1.97 6.91
C ALA A 539 30.53 -2.19 6.13
N GLN A 540 30.39 -3.37 5.54
CA GLN A 540 29.24 -3.83 4.77
C GLN A 540 27.97 -3.88 5.59
N THR A 541 26.87 -3.40 5.02
CA THR A 541 25.50 -3.61 5.51
C THR A 541 24.63 -4.24 4.44
N MET A 542 23.45 -4.72 4.85
CA MET A 542 22.50 -5.40 3.97
C MET A 542 21.05 -5.02 4.31
N TYR A 543 20.16 -5.21 3.35
CA TYR A 543 18.72 -5.12 3.55
C TYR A 543 18.16 -6.47 4.04
N CYS A 544 16.99 -6.47 4.70
CA CYS A 544 16.30 -7.73 4.99
C CYS A 544 15.95 -8.47 3.69
N SER A 545 15.58 -7.72 2.65
CA SER A 545 15.24 -8.17 1.31
C SER A 545 16.41 -8.73 0.47
N ASP A 546 17.66 -8.60 0.94
CA ASP A 546 18.81 -9.33 0.34
C ASP A 546 18.73 -10.84 0.64
N CYS A 547 18.03 -11.22 1.71
CA CYS A 547 17.74 -12.61 2.09
C CYS A 547 16.27 -12.97 1.85
N HIS A 548 15.35 -12.03 2.12
CA HIS A 548 13.91 -12.22 2.03
C HIS A 548 13.32 -11.63 0.74
N ASN A 549 13.30 -12.43 -0.31
CA ASN A 549 12.88 -12.00 -1.64
C ASN A 549 12.24 -13.17 -2.41
N ASN A 550 11.65 -12.84 -3.55
CA ASN A 550 11.16 -13.83 -4.49
C ASN A 550 12.34 -14.57 -5.15
N SER A 551 12.46 -15.88 -4.87
CA SER A 551 13.47 -16.75 -5.52
C SER A 551 13.19 -17.02 -7.00
N ALA A 552 12.00 -16.68 -7.49
CA ALA A 552 11.63 -16.78 -8.89
C ALA A 552 11.92 -15.47 -9.65
N ALA A 553 11.52 -15.44 -10.93
CA ALA A 553 11.52 -14.21 -11.73
C ALA A 553 10.66 -13.11 -11.06
N PRO A 554 10.81 -11.83 -11.46
CA PRO A 554 10.04 -10.71 -10.91
C PRO A 554 8.52 -10.99 -10.79
N PRO A 555 7.83 -10.34 -9.84
CA PRO A 555 8.27 -9.19 -9.05
C PRO A 555 9.23 -9.55 -7.90
N GLN A 556 10.11 -8.60 -7.57
CA GLN A 556 11.07 -8.71 -6.46
C GLN A 556 10.50 -8.02 -5.21
N GLY A 557 10.89 -8.49 -4.03
CA GLY A 557 10.45 -8.05 -2.71
C GLY A 557 9.92 -9.22 -1.87
N PRO A 558 9.70 -9.00 -0.56
CA PRO A 558 9.25 -10.05 0.37
C PRO A 558 7.76 -10.37 0.23
N HIS A 559 7.19 -10.37 -0.98
CA HIS A 559 5.77 -10.70 -1.21
C HIS A 559 5.55 -12.22 -1.09
N GLY A 560 6.43 -13.01 -1.71
CA GLY A 560 6.42 -14.46 -1.68
C GLY A 560 7.61 -15.06 -2.40
N SER A 561 7.91 -16.33 -2.11
CA SER A 561 9.04 -17.07 -2.71
C SER A 561 8.68 -18.53 -2.98
N GLY A 562 9.39 -19.15 -3.93
CA GLY A 562 9.39 -20.60 -4.08
C GLY A 562 10.00 -21.33 -2.87
N GLU A 563 10.79 -20.63 -2.07
CA GLU A 563 11.49 -21.15 -0.88
C GLU A 563 10.76 -20.79 0.41
N ASN A 564 10.87 -21.64 1.44
CA ASN A 564 10.30 -21.39 2.76
C ASN A 564 10.85 -20.07 3.34
N PHE A 565 10.11 -19.42 4.24
CA PHE A 565 10.50 -18.17 4.89
C PHE A 565 10.73 -16.99 3.93
N ILE A 566 10.17 -17.05 2.72
CA ILE A 566 10.29 -16.02 1.68
C ILE A 566 11.76 -15.81 1.28
N LEU A 567 12.56 -16.89 1.19
CA LEU A 567 13.99 -16.76 0.97
C LEU A 567 14.37 -16.65 -0.52
N VAL A 568 15.45 -15.94 -0.81
CA VAL A 568 16.00 -15.79 -2.18
C VAL A 568 16.57 -17.10 -2.74
N ALA A 569 16.93 -18.03 -1.87
CA ALA A 569 17.55 -19.29 -2.20
C ALA A 569 17.19 -20.34 -1.16
N LYS A 570 17.34 -21.62 -1.54
CA LYS A 570 17.04 -22.75 -0.67
C LYS A 570 17.87 -22.68 0.61
N PHE A 571 17.20 -22.79 1.76
CA PHE A 571 17.85 -22.94 3.05
C PHE A 571 17.78 -24.39 3.51
N THR A 572 18.90 -25.09 3.41
CA THR A 572 19.00 -26.50 3.78
C THR A 572 19.32 -26.63 5.26
N ASP A 573 18.29 -26.86 6.04
CA ASP A 573 18.34 -26.85 7.50
C ASP A 573 18.19 -28.22 8.16
N MET A 574 18.04 -29.29 7.37
CA MET A 574 17.79 -30.64 7.89
C MET A 574 18.94 -31.09 8.78
N TYR A 575 18.70 -31.00 10.09
CA TYR A 575 19.60 -31.44 11.16
C TYR A 575 19.62 -32.98 11.30
N SER A 576 18.65 -33.68 10.67
CA SER A 576 18.48 -35.13 10.72
C SER A 576 19.58 -35.95 10.02
N ALA A 577 20.59 -35.32 9.43
CA ALA A 577 21.79 -36.00 8.93
C ALA A 577 22.80 -36.38 10.05
N ARG A 578 22.38 -36.48 11.33
CA ARG A 578 23.13 -37.31 12.28
C ARG A 578 22.84 -38.77 11.94
N GLY A 579 23.87 -39.57 11.71
CA GLY A 579 23.66 -41.03 11.66
C GLY A 579 23.23 -41.58 10.30
N GLY A 580 22.46 -40.82 9.53
CA GLY A 580 21.70 -41.35 8.40
C GLY A 580 22.43 -41.45 7.07
N GLY A 581 23.68 -41.94 7.01
CA GLY A 581 24.35 -42.33 5.75
C GLY A 581 24.48 -41.27 4.64
N ASP A 582 24.03 -40.04 4.86
CA ASP A 582 23.91 -39.03 3.80
C ASP A 582 25.30 -38.42 3.57
N ALA A 583 25.85 -38.68 2.39
CA ALA A 583 27.21 -38.30 2.01
C ALA A 583 27.36 -36.80 1.69
N GLN A 584 26.42 -35.95 2.13
CA GLN A 584 26.18 -34.66 1.49
C GLN A 584 26.66 -33.47 2.33
N LYS A 585 27.74 -32.84 1.86
CA LYS A 585 28.15 -31.45 2.15
C LYS A 585 26.99 -30.47 2.00
N GLN A 586 27.09 -29.26 2.58
CA GLN A 586 26.12 -28.19 2.33
C GLN A 586 25.94 -28.02 0.80
N PRO A 587 24.70 -28.07 0.27
CA PRO A 587 24.48 -28.09 -1.17
C PRO A 587 25.04 -26.85 -1.87
N ASN A 588 25.46 -27.03 -3.13
CA ASN A 588 25.75 -25.89 -4.00
C ASN A 588 24.46 -25.09 -4.21
N GLY A 589 24.55 -23.76 -4.10
CA GLY A 589 23.38 -22.86 -4.24
C GLY A 589 22.49 -22.73 -3.00
N ASP A 590 22.94 -23.25 -1.85
CA ASP A 590 22.29 -22.98 -0.57
C ASP A 590 22.40 -21.49 -0.17
N LEU A 591 21.43 -20.98 0.60
CA LEU A 591 21.31 -19.58 1.01
C LEU A 591 22.62 -18.98 1.52
N CYS A 592 23.36 -19.71 2.36
CA CYS A 592 24.62 -19.22 2.92
C CYS A 592 25.63 -18.85 1.82
N PHE A 593 25.64 -19.58 0.71
CA PHE A 593 26.59 -19.39 -0.39
C PHE A 593 26.16 -18.30 -1.39
N VAL A 594 25.05 -17.60 -1.14
CA VAL A 594 24.74 -16.33 -1.82
C VAL A 594 25.81 -15.28 -1.48
N CYS A 595 26.31 -15.29 -0.23
CA CYS A 595 27.29 -14.31 0.25
C CYS A 595 28.63 -14.95 0.64
N HIS A 596 28.65 -16.20 1.13
CA HIS A 596 29.86 -16.89 1.55
C HIS A 596 30.49 -17.72 0.43
N ASN A 597 31.82 -17.72 0.36
CA ASN A 597 32.54 -18.45 -0.67
C ASN A 597 32.49 -19.97 -0.45
N GLN A 598 31.71 -20.67 -1.27
CA GLN A 598 31.55 -22.10 -1.15
C GLN A 598 32.89 -22.87 -1.23
N ASN A 599 33.80 -22.47 -2.13
CA ASN A 599 35.10 -23.13 -2.26
C ASN A 599 35.91 -23.06 -0.97
N THR A 600 35.80 -21.96 -0.22
CA THR A 600 36.53 -21.77 1.04
C THR A 600 35.89 -22.51 2.21
N TYR A 601 34.56 -22.51 2.28
CA TYR A 601 33.84 -23.01 3.46
C TYR A 601 33.40 -24.48 3.36
N SER A 602 33.36 -25.09 2.17
CA SER A 602 32.85 -26.46 2.03
C SER A 602 33.64 -27.40 1.09
N GLN A 603 34.76 -26.97 0.52
CA GLN A 603 35.58 -27.81 -0.37
C GLN A 603 36.94 -28.18 0.22
N THR A 604 37.32 -29.45 0.05
CA THR A 604 38.60 -30.01 0.53
C THR A 604 39.83 -29.49 -0.21
N SER A 605 39.64 -28.96 -1.42
CA SER A 605 40.70 -28.28 -2.18
C SER A 605 41.29 -27.07 -1.44
N ASN A 606 40.57 -26.52 -0.45
CA ASN A 606 41.01 -25.39 0.38
C ASN A 606 41.37 -25.78 1.81
N LEU A 607 41.69 -27.05 2.09
CA LEU A 607 42.14 -27.51 3.42
C LEU A 607 43.38 -26.75 3.93
N LEU A 608 44.28 -26.33 3.03
CA LEU A 608 45.50 -25.58 3.35
C LEU A 608 45.32 -24.06 3.23
N ASN A 609 44.11 -23.56 2.94
CA ASN A 609 43.88 -22.15 2.64
C ASN A 609 43.35 -21.40 3.88
N GLY A 610 44.12 -20.42 4.39
CA GLY A 610 43.83 -19.61 5.57
C GLY A 610 42.72 -18.56 5.41
N GLY A 611 41.74 -18.77 4.53
CA GLY A 611 40.66 -17.82 4.23
C GLY A 611 39.55 -17.72 5.29
N THR A 612 39.67 -18.45 6.40
CA THR A 612 38.74 -18.41 7.53
C THR A 612 39.50 -18.36 8.84
N ASN A 613 38.86 -17.82 9.90
CA ASN A 613 39.42 -17.82 11.26
C ASN A 613 39.15 -19.12 12.04
N PHE A 614 38.69 -20.17 11.38
CA PHE A 614 38.51 -21.48 12.00
C PHE A 614 39.61 -22.41 11.50
N THR A 615 40.74 -22.40 12.20
CA THR A 615 41.95 -23.15 11.82
C THR A 615 42.49 -23.99 12.98
N ALA A 616 43.14 -25.11 12.68
CA ALA A 616 43.72 -26.01 13.70
C ALA A 616 44.88 -25.37 14.48
N THR A 617 45.61 -24.46 13.82
CA THR A 617 46.66 -23.59 14.37
C THR A 617 46.54 -22.23 13.69
N PRO A 618 47.09 -21.12 14.23
CA PRO A 618 47.11 -19.84 13.52
C PRO A 618 47.77 -20.00 12.13
N GLY A 619 47.01 -19.73 11.06
CA GLY A 619 47.46 -19.96 9.67
C GLY A 619 47.50 -21.43 9.21
N GLY A 620 46.98 -22.36 10.03
CA GLY A 620 46.95 -23.81 9.77
C GLY A 620 45.74 -24.29 8.96
N LEU A 621 45.44 -25.59 9.06
CA LEU A 621 44.37 -26.25 8.31
C LEU A 621 43.01 -25.56 8.50
N ASN A 622 42.32 -25.30 7.40
CA ASN A 622 40.97 -24.77 7.36
C ASN A 622 39.97 -25.81 7.89
N LEU A 623 39.49 -25.60 9.11
CA LEU A 623 38.62 -26.54 9.79
C LEU A 623 37.20 -26.53 9.22
N HIS A 624 36.75 -25.47 8.53
CA HIS A 624 35.46 -25.52 7.82
C HIS A 624 35.49 -26.59 6.72
N ALA A 625 36.54 -26.57 5.89
CA ALA A 625 36.74 -27.57 4.83
C ALA A 625 36.89 -29.00 5.39
N MET A 626 37.50 -29.16 6.58
CA MET A 626 37.61 -30.45 7.25
C MET A 626 36.26 -30.98 7.74
N HIS A 627 35.44 -30.14 8.39
CA HIS A 627 34.15 -30.57 8.95
C HIS A 627 33.07 -30.73 7.87
N ALA A 628 33.16 -29.99 6.76
CA ALA A 628 32.22 -30.08 5.65
C ALA A 628 32.39 -31.34 4.78
N TYR A 629 33.46 -32.12 4.96
CA TYR A 629 33.78 -33.28 4.12
C TYR A 629 34.20 -34.52 4.91
N ARG A 630 34.00 -35.71 4.33
CA ARG A 630 34.61 -36.97 4.82
C ARG A 630 36.09 -37.00 4.42
N VAL A 631 36.96 -36.32 5.15
CA VAL A 631 38.41 -36.41 4.89
C VAL A 631 38.96 -37.66 5.57
N VAL A 632 39.73 -38.47 4.83
CA VAL A 632 40.58 -39.51 5.40
C VAL A 632 41.73 -38.81 6.11
N ASN A 633 41.82 -38.92 7.44
CA ASN A 633 42.97 -38.38 8.16
C ASN A 633 44.21 -39.21 7.79
N PRO A 634 45.25 -38.63 7.13
CA PRO A 634 46.42 -39.39 6.71
C PRO A 634 47.31 -39.84 7.89
N THR A 635 47.11 -39.25 9.07
CA THR A 635 47.99 -39.41 10.24
C THR A 635 47.38 -40.26 11.34
N ILE A 636 46.05 -40.39 11.40
CA ILE A 636 45.35 -41.02 12.54
C ILE A 636 44.41 -42.17 12.10
N GLY A 637 44.43 -42.56 10.81
CA GLY A 637 43.76 -43.80 10.36
C GLY A 637 42.30 -43.92 10.82
N GLY A 638 41.43 -43.02 10.37
CA GLY A 638 40.00 -43.07 10.69
C GLY A 638 39.18 -42.15 9.80
N LEU A 639 38.01 -42.64 9.36
CA LEU A 639 37.02 -41.83 8.66
C LEU A 639 36.48 -40.75 9.62
N ASN A 640 36.29 -39.51 9.17
CA ASN A 640 35.20 -38.71 9.75
C ASN A 640 33.89 -39.42 9.35
N PRO A 641 33.13 -40.01 10.29
CA PRO A 641 31.94 -40.76 9.92
C PRO A 641 30.77 -39.84 9.53
N TRP A 642 30.85 -38.52 9.76
CA TRP A 642 29.74 -37.57 9.70
C TRP A 642 30.16 -36.21 9.08
N PRO A 643 29.87 -35.92 7.80
CA PRO A 643 30.01 -34.56 7.28
C PRO A 643 29.03 -33.60 8.00
N TYR A 644 29.48 -32.42 8.38
CA TYR A 644 28.68 -31.40 9.09
C TYR A 644 28.20 -30.30 8.14
N ARG A 645 27.00 -29.82 8.40
CA ARG A 645 26.38 -28.62 7.80
C ARG A 645 26.63 -27.41 8.69
N CYS A 646 26.53 -26.21 8.12
CA CYS A 646 26.75 -24.96 8.87
C CYS A 646 25.83 -24.87 10.10
N VAL A 647 24.55 -25.21 9.94
CA VAL A 647 23.54 -25.18 11.03
C VAL A 647 23.80 -26.18 12.16
N ASN A 648 24.75 -27.11 12.02
CA ASN A 648 25.14 -27.99 13.14
C ASN A 648 25.99 -27.25 14.19
N CYS A 649 26.64 -26.16 13.82
CA CYS A 649 27.46 -25.33 14.70
C CYS A 649 26.90 -23.90 14.83
N HIS A 650 26.26 -23.38 13.78
CA HIS A 650 25.71 -22.03 13.72
C HIS A 650 24.20 -21.98 13.92
N ALA A 651 23.67 -20.80 14.24
CA ALA A 651 22.25 -20.55 14.41
C ALA A 651 21.44 -20.99 13.18
N ARG A 652 20.38 -21.76 13.40
CA ARG A 652 19.43 -22.17 12.34
C ARG A 652 18.58 -20.99 11.85
N VAL A 653 18.39 -19.97 12.69
CA VAL A 653 17.84 -18.68 12.28
C VAL A 653 19.05 -17.75 12.12
N PRO A 654 19.58 -17.58 10.89
CA PRO A 654 20.88 -16.97 10.69
C PRO A 654 20.74 -15.45 10.63
N HIS A 655 20.19 -14.80 11.65
CA HIS A 655 20.19 -13.33 11.75
C HIS A 655 21.31 -12.85 12.67
N GLY A 656 21.24 -13.16 13.95
CA GLY A 656 22.31 -12.91 14.92
C GLY A 656 22.12 -13.68 16.22
N PHE A 657 23.18 -13.70 17.02
CA PHE A 657 23.23 -14.46 18.26
C PHE A 657 24.08 -13.75 19.34
N ASN A 658 23.76 -14.01 20.61
CA ASN A 658 24.50 -13.46 21.76
C ASN A 658 25.96 -13.92 21.86
N LYS A 659 26.34 -14.98 21.13
CA LYS A 659 27.72 -15.52 21.08
C LYS A 659 28.41 -15.18 19.77
N LEU A 660 29.75 -15.16 19.81
CA LEU A 660 30.59 -14.92 18.64
C LEU A 660 30.39 -16.00 17.55
N ALA A 661 30.57 -15.59 16.29
CA ALA A 661 30.41 -16.40 15.09
C ALA A 661 29.04 -17.09 14.96
N MET A 662 28.00 -16.58 15.64
CA MET A 662 26.64 -17.13 15.65
C MET A 662 26.58 -18.60 16.06
N ILE A 663 27.48 -19.01 16.93
CA ILE A 663 27.54 -20.40 17.42
C ILE A 663 26.49 -20.59 18.50
N VAL A 664 25.70 -21.64 18.34
CA VAL A 664 24.63 -22.03 19.28
C VAL A 664 25.15 -23.10 20.23
N GLN A 665 24.48 -23.28 21.37
CA GLN A 665 24.52 -24.47 22.26
C GLN A 665 25.30 -24.33 23.57
N THR A 666 24.63 -23.74 24.56
CA THR A 666 24.70 -24.28 25.94
C THR A 666 23.27 -24.59 26.41
N SER A 667 23.10 -25.50 27.37
CA SER A 667 21.78 -25.81 28.00
C SER A 667 21.21 -24.66 28.84
N THR A 668 21.75 -23.46 28.68
CA THR A 668 21.46 -22.24 29.44
C THR A 668 20.99 -21.11 28.53
N ASP A 669 20.95 -21.32 27.20
CA ASP A 669 20.35 -20.35 26.28
C ASP A 669 18.83 -20.30 26.55
N ALA A 670 18.19 -19.14 26.39
CA ALA A 670 16.77 -18.97 26.68
C ALA A 670 15.89 -19.31 25.46
N ALA A 671 14.68 -19.81 25.68
CA ALA A 671 13.71 -20.06 24.60
C ALA A 671 13.35 -18.75 23.86
N PRO A 672 13.05 -18.79 22.55
CA PRO A 672 12.95 -19.96 21.67
C PRO A 672 14.30 -20.51 21.16
N TYR A 673 15.43 -19.99 21.63
CA TYR A 673 16.76 -20.25 21.10
C TYR A 673 17.47 -21.49 21.68
N VAL A 674 16.79 -22.26 22.56
CA VAL A 674 17.36 -23.48 23.18
C VAL A 674 17.20 -24.72 22.30
N ALA A 675 18.22 -25.56 22.31
CA ALA A 675 18.29 -26.80 21.54
C ALA A 675 17.61 -28.01 22.24
N ASP A 676 16.87 -27.83 23.33
CA ASP A 676 16.18 -28.91 24.05
C ASP A 676 14.66 -28.81 24.01
N GLY A 677 14.04 -29.68 23.20
CA GLY A 677 12.69 -30.18 23.47
C GLY A 677 11.51 -29.40 22.89
N THR A 678 11.76 -28.42 21.99
CA THR A 678 10.81 -27.62 21.16
C THR A 678 10.22 -26.37 21.82
N PRO A 679 10.21 -25.22 21.10
CA PRO A 679 9.18 -24.96 20.07
C PRO A 679 9.65 -24.94 18.59
N LEU A 680 10.94 -24.80 18.28
CA LEU A 680 11.44 -24.76 16.88
C LEU A 680 11.74 -26.15 16.26
N GLY A 681 11.34 -27.26 16.91
CA GLY A 681 11.57 -28.62 16.39
C GLY A 681 13.04 -29.06 16.36
N LEU A 682 13.91 -28.46 17.18
CA LEU A 682 15.38 -28.58 17.08
C LEU A 682 15.97 -29.82 17.80
N GLY A 683 15.41 -31.01 17.54
CA GLY A 683 15.96 -32.29 18.04
C GLY A 683 17.31 -32.63 17.40
N GLY A 684 18.38 -31.99 17.85
CA GLY A 684 19.66 -32.02 17.16
C GLY A 684 20.86 -31.62 18.03
N GLY A 685 21.64 -32.62 18.44
CA GLY A 685 22.46 -32.61 19.66
C GLY A 685 23.38 -31.43 19.99
N LYS A 686 23.57 -31.34 21.30
CA LYS A 686 24.37 -30.38 22.05
C LYS A 686 25.89 -30.60 21.83
N ILE A 687 26.64 -29.52 21.60
CA ILE A 687 28.05 -29.42 21.99
C ILE A 687 28.03 -29.20 23.51
N SER A 688 28.04 -30.29 24.26
CA SER A 688 28.11 -30.27 25.72
C SER A 688 29.55 -29.94 26.14
N ASN A 689 29.75 -28.84 26.88
CA ASN A 689 31.03 -28.36 27.43
C ASN A 689 31.84 -27.38 26.56
N PHE A 690 31.15 -26.53 25.79
CA PHE A 690 31.81 -25.40 25.14
C PHE A 690 32.18 -24.31 26.16
N VAL A 691 33.47 -24.18 26.49
CA VAL A 691 34.00 -23.06 27.30
C VAL A 691 34.57 -21.99 26.37
N ILE A 692 33.87 -20.86 26.26
CA ILE A 692 34.35 -19.67 25.56
C ILE A 692 35.41 -19.00 26.44
N ASN A 693 36.69 -19.17 26.12
CA ASN A 693 37.68 -18.16 26.48
C ASN A 693 37.84 -17.20 25.29
N SER A 694 38.12 -15.94 25.58
CA SER A 694 37.64 -14.79 24.82
C SER A 694 38.10 -14.63 23.37
N GLN A 695 38.92 -15.52 22.78
CA GLN A 695 39.45 -15.30 21.43
C GLN A 695 39.71 -16.54 20.55
N ASN A 696 39.62 -17.80 21.02
CA ASN A 696 39.95 -18.97 20.18
C ASN A 696 39.15 -20.24 20.48
N TYR A 697 38.91 -21.04 19.43
CA TYR A 697 38.41 -22.42 19.52
C TYR A 697 39.58 -23.38 19.74
N VAL A 698 39.47 -24.26 20.72
CA VAL A 698 40.43 -25.37 20.92
C VAL A 698 39.69 -26.70 20.96
N ILE A 699 40.28 -27.71 20.33
CA ILE A 699 39.73 -29.08 20.18
C ILE A 699 39.18 -29.63 21.51
N GLY A 700 39.85 -29.34 22.63
CA GLY A 700 39.48 -29.82 23.97
C GLY A 700 38.12 -29.33 24.50
N ASN A 701 37.55 -28.25 23.94
CA ASN A 701 36.27 -27.69 24.38
C ASN A 701 35.12 -28.00 23.39
N CYS A 702 35.39 -28.78 22.33
CA CYS A 702 34.40 -29.17 21.33
C CYS A 702 33.92 -30.62 21.54
N THR A 703 33.51 -30.96 22.76
CA THR A 703 32.92 -32.28 23.03
C THR A 703 31.43 -32.28 22.72
N THR A 704 30.97 -33.14 21.83
CA THR A 704 29.52 -33.43 21.68
C THR A 704 29.14 -34.58 22.59
N ALA A 705 27.85 -34.77 22.88
CA ALA A 705 27.34 -35.98 23.54
C ALA A 705 27.78 -37.31 22.86
N ASN A 706 28.18 -37.27 21.59
CA ASN A 706 28.71 -38.40 20.81
C ASN A 706 30.24 -38.35 20.56
N GLY A 707 31.00 -37.51 21.28
CA GLY A 707 32.48 -37.54 21.26
C GLY A 707 33.18 -37.10 19.95
N CYS A 708 32.74 -36.06 19.23
CA CYS A 708 33.41 -35.62 17.98
C CYS A 708 34.91 -35.31 18.16
N HIS A 709 35.31 -34.83 19.32
CA HIS A 709 36.70 -34.73 19.76
C HIS A 709 36.85 -35.46 21.11
N VAL A 710 36.75 -36.80 21.10
CA VAL A 710 37.24 -37.56 22.26
C VAL A 710 38.74 -37.29 22.35
N ALA A 711 39.22 -36.81 23.50
CA ALA A 711 40.62 -36.94 23.83
C ALA A 711 40.95 -38.44 23.73
N GLY A 712 41.72 -38.83 22.72
CA GLY A 712 42.36 -40.14 22.74
C GLY A 712 43.24 -40.22 23.99
N PRO A 713 43.43 -41.43 24.55
CA PRO A 713 44.23 -41.63 25.75
C PRO A 713 45.65 -41.05 25.64
#